data_AF-A0A7Y5JV28-F1
#
_entry.id   AF-A0A7Y5JV28-F1
#
_cell.length_a   1.000
_cell.length_b   1.000
_cell.length_c   1.000
_cell.angle_alpha   90.00
_cell.angle_beta   90.00
_cell.angle_gamma   90.00
#
_symmetry.space_group_name_H-M   'P 1'
#
loop_
_entity.id
_entity.type
_entity.pdbx_description
1 polymer ?
#
loop_
_entity_poly.entity_id
_entity_poly.type
_entity_poly.pdbx_seq_one_letter_code
_entity_poly.pdbx_strand_id
1 'polypeptide(L)'
;MNTDRPLDAVRSIKVKLGLLVAVSIVAAILVSEIGDRAEVPVWLTVPVTVVAALGVTQWLARGMTSPLREMTAAASRMATGDYSQRVTATATDEVGTLSKAFNTMAADLADADRQRRQLVATVSHELRTPLTAQQALLENLVDGVVRPDDAVLRTALAQAERLGALVGDLLDLSRVDGGRVPLALARVDVRGLVDRAVAEAGVSRRGTVHVVDVPEELTVTADAARLHQVLANLLDNADRHSPAGGTVTVSARREGGDRWWLLVADEGAGIPPEDAERVFDRFGSGDDAGGGTGIGLAIASWVCELHGGSIAALPTPPGERGARIRAVLPRTPQPPAHPSTPPTTEETVVPVPTPATAGPSPAAPQGGRAAPSGPPAYAPVPVGTPKPLLDSLFGDLWPETGVRPQVKLLLTCVGVGVLAAVLLPYRDMGLALFVVLVIGGAVLWRTTERRLTTWTLATSAVCVGLASLAVLRATDWLMVLAVMLGILLTTTALTDARGLLSMVAGAASWPLAALRGLPLLARSIGATSRVSIVWPVVRTAAISIVALVVFGGLFASGDAIFGSWASALVPQFAWDSLTFRFFVGFVMGGALLAAAYVALNPPRVQRVVLPAGRPVTRPFEWVVPVGLVVALFVAFVVAQAAALFGGHDYVQRTTGLTYADYVHQGFGQLTFATVLTLLTIAIAARKAPRETARERLVVRAVLGALCALTLVVVGSALHRMDLYQQAYGFTVLRVLVDAFELWLGLLVVLVTVAGIRLRGWWLPRAALMSAAAFVLVGGIINPEAWVAQHNIDRYVATGKLDAAYLRTLGPDATPTVVAGLPRPLSACIVLPSTIEARAAREDVLSWNLGRSREVSWAPAPMTPAEAAACPALMAAAGTR
;
A
#
# COMPACT_ATOMS: atom_id res chain seq x y z
N MET A 1 21.25 15.38 -20.23
CA MET A 1 20.35 14.29 -19.83
C MET A 1 20.12 14.40 -18.33
N ASN A 2 18.87 14.53 -17.89
CA ASN A 2 18.55 14.55 -16.47
C ASN A 2 18.62 13.10 -15.95
N THR A 3 19.58 12.79 -15.07
CA THR A 3 19.82 11.43 -14.55
C THR A 3 18.63 10.88 -13.77
N ASP A 4 17.75 11.76 -13.29
CA ASP A 4 16.57 11.40 -12.50
C ASP A 4 15.36 11.00 -13.38
N ARG A 5 15.40 11.28 -14.69
CA ARG A 5 14.31 11.00 -15.64
C ARG A 5 14.83 10.40 -16.95
N PRO A 6 15.41 9.18 -16.93
CA PRO A 6 16.08 8.58 -18.08
C PRO A 6 15.15 8.24 -19.26
N LEU A 7 13.83 8.21 -19.03
CA LEU A 7 12.84 7.77 -20.02
C LEU A 7 12.02 8.92 -20.64
N ASP A 8 12.35 10.19 -20.40
CA ASP A 8 11.54 11.33 -20.86
C ASP A 8 11.39 11.41 -22.40
N ALA A 9 12.34 10.84 -23.14
CA ALA A 9 12.33 10.79 -24.61
C ALA A 9 11.36 9.77 -25.21
N VAL A 10 10.82 8.84 -24.40
CA VAL A 10 9.90 7.80 -24.87
C VAL A 10 8.47 8.35 -24.93
N ARG A 11 7.84 8.27 -26.11
CA ARG A 11 6.55 8.90 -26.43
C ARG A 11 5.29 8.14 -25.97
N SER A 12 5.43 6.95 -25.39
CA SER A 12 4.28 6.21 -24.85
C SER A 12 4.60 5.53 -23.52
N ILE A 13 3.68 5.66 -22.57
CA ILE A 13 3.74 5.04 -21.25
C ILE A 13 3.76 3.51 -21.34
N LYS A 14 3.07 2.92 -22.32
CA LYS A 14 3.08 1.46 -22.56
C LYS A 14 4.48 0.99 -22.97
N VAL A 15 5.16 1.79 -23.81
CA VAL A 15 6.54 1.50 -24.23
C VAL A 15 7.51 1.67 -23.06
N LYS A 16 7.32 2.68 -22.18
CA LYS A 16 8.12 2.82 -20.95
C LYS A 16 7.95 1.62 -20.01
N LEU A 17 6.71 1.14 -19.81
CA LEU A 17 6.43 -0.07 -19.03
C LEU A 17 7.08 -1.31 -19.66
N GLY A 18 6.97 -1.47 -20.98
CA GLY A 18 7.63 -2.56 -21.70
C GLY A 18 9.16 -2.52 -21.58
N LEU A 19 9.76 -1.33 -21.74
CA LEU A 19 11.21 -1.13 -21.59
C LEU A 19 11.67 -1.39 -20.15
N LEU A 20 10.89 -0.97 -19.15
CA LEU A 20 11.18 -1.26 -17.75
C LEU A 20 11.20 -2.76 -17.48
N VAL A 21 10.21 -3.51 -17.99
CA VAL A 21 10.18 -4.98 -17.87
C VAL A 21 11.36 -5.60 -18.61
N ALA A 22 11.63 -5.18 -19.86
CA ALA A 22 12.73 -5.70 -20.66
C ALA A 22 14.10 -5.47 -20.02
N VAL A 23 14.39 -4.24 -19.56
CA VAL A 23 15.66 -3.90 -18.90
C VAL A 23 15.80 -4.65 -17.57
N SER A 24 14.72 -4.87 -16.83
CA SER A 24 14.75 -5.65 -15.59
C SER A 24 15.02 -7.14 -15.85
N ILE A 25 14.43 -7.70 -16.91
CA ILE A 25 14.70 -9.07 -17.35
C ILE A 25 16.14 -9.20 -17.83
N VAL A 26 16.63 -8.27 -18.66
CA VAL A 26 18.03 -8.27 -19.13
C VAL A 26 19.00 -8.16 -17.97
N ALA A 27 18.74 -7.27 -17.00
CA ALA A 27 19.55 -7.17 -15.79
C ALA A 27 19.53 -8.47 -14.98
N ALA A 28 18.37 -9.11 -14.85
CA ALA A 28 18.25 -10.38 -14.14
C ALA A 28 19.04 -11.51 -14.85
N ILE A 29 18.91 -11.62 -16.17
CA ILE A 29 19.66 -12.57 -16.99
C ILE A 29 21.15 -12.32 -16.87
N LEU A 30 21.59 -11.05 -16.96
CA LEU A 30 23.01 -10.70 -16.89
C LEU A 30 23.61 -11.07 -15.52
N VAL A 31 22.90 -10.79 -14.43
CA VAL A 31 23.34 -11.16 -13.07
C VAL A 31 23.35 -12.68 -12.89
N SER A 32 22.37 -13.39 -13.43
CA SER A 32 22.34 -14.87 -13.40
C SER A 32 23.51 -15.45 -14.18
N GLU A 33 23.75 -15.01 -15.42
CA GLU A 33 24.86 -15.45 -16.26
C GLU A 33 26.23 -15.14 -15.65
N ILE A 34 26.39 -13.98 -15.03
CA ILE A 34 27.61 -13.64 -14.29
C ILE A 34 27.77 -14.59 -13.09
N GLY A 35 26.69 -14.89 -12.38
CA GLY A 35 26.69 -15.84 -11.28
C GLY A 35 27.09 -17.24 -11.70
N ASP A 36 26.52 -17.73 -12.80
CA ASP A 36 26.80 -19.06 -13.36
C ASP A 36 28.25 -19.17 -13.86
N ARG A 37 28.78 -18.12 -14.52
CA ARG A 37 30.20 -18.07 -14.97
C ARG A 37 31.20 -17.94 -13.83
N ALA A 38 30.78 -17.38 -12.70
CA ALA A 38 31.59 -17.26 -11.50
C ALA A 38 31.44 -18.47 -10.55
N GLU A 39 30.80 -19.56 -11.02
CA GLU A 39 30.52 -20.78 -10.22
C GLU A 39 29.79 -20.48 -8.90
N VAL A 40 29.04 -19.38 -8.85
CA VAL A 40 28.32 -18.96 -7.65
C VAL A 40 27.10 -19.87 -7.48
N PRO A 41 26.93 -20.54 -6.32
CA PRO A 41 25.78 -21.40 -6.06
C PRO A 41 24.43 -20.72 -6.37
N VAL A 42 23.52 -21.45 -7.03
CA VAL A 42 22.21 -20.95 -7.48
C VAL A 42 21.39 -20.26 -6.37
N TRP A 43 21.52 -20.74 -5.13
CA TRP A 43 20.80 -20.17 -3.99
C TRP A 43 21.35 -18.79 -3.55
N LEU A 44 22.56 -18.40 -3.98
CA LEU A 44 23.16 -17.07 -3.82
C LEU A 44 22.82 -16.13 -4.97
N THR A 45 22.80 -16.65 -6.20
CA THR A 45 22.55 -15.84 -7.40
C THR A 45 21.10 -15.36 -7.44
N VAL A 46 20.13 -16.22 -7.11
CA VAL A 46 18.70 -15.88 -7.11
C VAL A 46 18.37 -14.61 -6.28
N PRO A 47 18.73 -14.49 -4.99
CA PRO A 47 18.42 -13.29 -4.23
C PRO A 47 19.15 -12.03 -4.74
N VAL A 48 20.40 -12.16 -5.21
CA VAL A 48 21.15 -11.03 -5.79
C VAL A 48 20.50 -10.55 -7.08
N THR A 49 20.12 -11.47 -7.96
CA THR A 49 19.38 -11.22 -9.19
C THR A 49 18.06 -10.50 -8.91
N VAL A 50 17.30 -10.95 -7.90
CA VAL A 50 16.04 -10.31 -7.50
C VAL A 50 16.29 -8.89 -6.98
N VAL A 51 17.29 -8.68 -6.12
CA VAL A 51 17.63 -7.35 -5.59
C VAL A 51 18.09 -6.40 -6.70
N ALA A 52 18.92 -6.88 -7.63
CA ALA A 52 19.39 -6.10 -8.77
C ALA A 52 18.24 -5.71 -9.70
N ALA A 53 17.37 -6.67 -10.05
CA ALA A 53 16.19 -6.44 -10.88
C ALA A 53 15.23 -5.44 -10.22
N LEU A 54 14.98 -5.56 -8.90
CA LEU A 54 14.17 -4.60 -8.14
C LEU A 54 14.82 -3.21 -8.08
N GLY A 55 16.15 -3.14 -7.94
CA GLY A 55 16.91 -1.89 -7.93
C GLY A 55 16.78 -1.14 -9.26
N VAL A 56 17.00 -1.85 -10.37
CA VAL A 56 16.84 -1.33 -11.74
C VAL A 56 15.40 -0.89 -11.98
N THR A 57 14.42 -1.75 -11.63
CA THR A 57 12.99 -1.44 -11.73
C THR A 57 12.66 -0.14 -10.99
N GLN A 58 13.11 -0.01 -9.74
CA GLN A 58 12.78 1.14 -8.91
C GLN A 58 13.47 2.43 -9.39
N TRP A 59 14.68 2.32 -9.94
CA TRP A 59 15.37 3.46 -10.55
C TRP A 59 14.61 3.98 -11.78
N LEU A 60 14.19 3.10 -12.69
CA LEU A 60 13.39 3.46 -13.88
C LEU A 60 11.98 3.95 -13.51
N ALA A 61 11.30 3.31 -12.55
CA ALA A 61 9.95 3.66 -12.13
C ALA A 61 9.83 5.02 -11.43
N ARG A 62 10.90 5.48 -10.74
CA ARG A 62 10.92 6.82 -10.12
C ARG A 62 10.72 7.93 -11.15
N GLY A 63 11.36 7.82 -12.31
CA GLY A 63 11.23 8.80 -13.39
C GLY A 63 9.81 8.90 -13.94
N MET A 64 9.06 7.79 -13.97
CA MET A 64 7.68 7.75 -14.47
C MET A 64 6.65 8.26 -13.45
N THR A 65 6.90 8.06 -12.16
CA THR A 65 5.92 8.36 -11.10
C THR A 65 6.07 9.75 -10.49
N SER A 66 7.22 10.41 -10.66
CA SER A 66 7.46 11.78 -10.14
C SER A 66 6.46 12.80 -10.68
N PRO A 67 6.21 12.90 -12.01
CA PRO A 67 5.31 13.93 -12.55
C PRO A 67 3.88 13.81 -11.99
N LEU A 68 3.36 12.59 -11.85
CA LEU A 68 2.02 12.36 -11.28
C LEU A 68 1.92 12.80 -9.82
N ARG A 69 2.98 12.62 -9.02
CA ARG A 69 3.03 13.12 -7.63
C ARG A 69 3.09 14.64 -7.58
N GLU A 70 3.87 15.26 -8.47
CA GLU A 70 3.94 16.72 -8.62
C GLU A 70 2.56 17.29 -8.97
N MET A 71 1.83 16.68 -9.90
CA MET A 71 0.46 17.06 -10.26
C MET A 71 -0.51 16.92 -9.09
N THR A 72 -0.45 15.82 -8.34
CA THR A 72 -1.32 15.60 -7.18
C THR A 72 -1.07 16.66 -6.09
N ALA A 73 0.20 17.00 -5.85
CA ALA A 73 0.58 18.03 -4.90
C ALA A 73 0.14 19.43 -5.36
N ALA A 74 0.29 19.72 -6.66
CA ALA A 74 -0.19 20.97 -7.26
C ALA A 74 -1.72 21.10 -7.15
N ALA A 75 -2.47 20.05 -7.50
CA ALA A 75 -3.93 20.03 -7.38
C ALA A 75 -4.41 20.24 -5.94
N SER A 76 -3.73 19.63 -4.95
CA SER A 76 -4.06 19.80 -3.53
C SER A 76 -3.85 21.24 -3.05
N ARG A 77 -2.84 21.94 -3.57
CA ARG A 77 -2.59 23.37 -3.27
C ARG A 77 -3.54 24.29 -4.02
N MET A 78 -3.90 23.97 -5.26
CA MET A 78 -4.95 24.69 -5.99
C MET A 78 -6.29 24.63 -5.25
N ALA A 79 -6.61 23.51 -4.59
CA ALA A 79 -7.81 23.41 -3.73
C ALA A 79 -7.79 24.38 -2.55
N THR A 80 -6.61 24.89 -2.16
CA THR A 80 -6.44 25.93 -1.13
C THR A 80 -6.35 27.36 -1.71
N GLY A 81 -6.54 27.53 -3.02
CA GLY A 81 -6.57 28.83 -3.70
C GLY A 81 -5.23 29.31 -4.28
N ASP A 82 -4.17 28.50 -4.24
CA ASP A 82 -2.89 28.82 -4.88
C ASP A 82 -2.81 28.26 -6.30
N TYR A 83 -3.06 29.12 -7.28
CA TYR A 83 -3.04 28.78 -8.72
C TYR A 83 -1.70 29.11 -9.41
N SER A 84 -0.69 29.56 -8.67
CA SER A 84 0.59 30.00 -9.23
C SER A 84 1.49 28.85 -9.68
N GLN A 85 1.23 27.64 -9.19
CA GLN A 85 2.13 26.52 -9.38
C GLN A 85 1.95 25.84 -10.73
N ARG A 86 3.08 25.58 -11.40
CA ARG A 86 3.13 24.84 -12.67
C ARG A 86 3.81 23.49 -12.47
N VAL A 87 3.33 22.49 -13.21
CA VAL A 87 3.93 21.16 -13.27
C VAL A 87 4.93 21.15 -14.43
N THR A 88 6.10 20.53 -14.23
CA THR A 88 7.13 20.45 -15.26
C THR A 88 6.72 19.48 -16.38
N ALA A 89 6.30 20.01 -17.52
CA ALA A 89 5.89 19.20 -18.68
C ALA A 89 7.07 18.80 -19.57
N THR A 90 8.06 18.07 -19.02
CA THR A 90 9.24 17.61 -19.78
C THR A 90 9.00 16.33 -20.58
N ALA A 91 8.03 15.53 -20.16
CA ALA A 91 7.73 14.26 -20.81
C ALA A 91 6.99 14.46 -22.15
N THR A 92 7.27 13.59 -23.11
CA THR A 92 6.64 13.60 -24.45
C THR A 92 5.57 12.52 -24.63
N ASP A 93 5.18 11.86 -23.53
CA ASP A 93 4.18 10.81 -23.47
C ASP A 93 2.81 11.34 -23.04
N GLU A 94 1.87 10.43 -22.76
CA GLU A 94 0.52 10.74 -22.31
C GLU A 94 0.51 11.54 -20.99
N VAL A 95 1.52 11.34 -20.13
CA VAL A 95 1.69 12.11 -18.88
C VAL A 95 2.13 13.55 -19.20
N GLY A 96 2.99 13.72 -20.19
CA GLY A 96 3.34 15.04 -20.74
C GLY A 96 2.14 15.82 -21.27
N THR A 97 1.26 15.16 -22.04
CA THR A 97 0.01 15.76 -22.53
C THR A 97 -0.91 16.17 -21.38
N LEU A 98 -1.07 15.30 -20.37
CA LEU A 98 -1.84 15.62 -19.17
C LEU A 98 -1.25 16.82 -18.41
N SER A 99 0.08 16.90 -18.34
CA SER A 99 0.78 18.00 -17.66
C SER A 99 0.55 19.35 -18.35
N LYS A 100 0.49 19.35 -19.69
CA LYS A 100 0.11 20.54 -20.47
C LYS A 100 -1.33 20.94 -20.21
N ALA A 101 -2.28 20.00 -20.31
CA ALA A 101 -3.69 20.27 -20.05
C ALA A 101 -3.93 20.82 -18.63
N PHE A 102 -3.25 20.26 -17.63
CA PHE A 102 -3.31 20.74 -16.25
C PHE A 102 -2.77 22.16 -16.11
N ASN A 103 -1.64 22.48 -16.75
CA ASN A 103 -1.08 23.84 -16.72
C ASN A 103 -2.01 24.84 -17.41
N THR A 104 -2.69 24.47 -18.51
CA THR A 104 -3.70 25.33 -19.14
C THR A 104 -4.85 25.62 -18.18
N MET A 105 -5.48 24.60 -17.60
CA MET A 105 -6.56 24.76 -16.62
C MET A 105 -6.14 25.62 -15.41
N ALA A 106 -4.93 25.43 -14.90
CA ALA A 106 -4.41 26.24 -13.81
C ALA A 106 -4.19 27.72 -14.21
N ALA A 107 -3.91 28.00 -15.49
CA ALA A 107 -3.82 29.36 -16.00
C ALA A 107 -5.19 30.02 -16.05
N ASP A 108 -6.17 29.35 -16.66
CA ASP A 108 -7.54 29.84 -16.80
C ASP A 108 -8.16 30.16 -15.42
N LEU A 109 -7.91 29.30 -14.44
CA LEU A 109 -8.41 29.51 -13.08
C LEU A 109 -7.71 30.68 -12.37
N ALA A 110 -6.41 30.88 -12.62
CA ALA A 110 -5.68 32.02 -12.09
C ALA A 110 -6.15 33.35 -12.72
N ASP A 111 -6.51 33.34 -14.01
CA ASP A 111 -7.10 34.49 -14.71
C ASP A 111 -8.49 34.83 -14.16
N ALA A 112 -9.36 33.84 -13.99
CA ALA A 112 -10.69 34.04 -13.41
C ALA A 112 -10.62 34.60 -11.98
N ASP A 113 -9.70 34.11 -11.14
CA ASP A 113 -9.52 34.63 -9.78
C ASP A 113 -8.97 36.06 -9.77
N ARG A 114 -8.06 36.42 -10.69
CA ARG A 114 -7.59 37.81 -10.86
C ARG A 114 -8.73 38.74 -11.24
N GLN A 115 -9.54 38.38 -12.23
CA GLN A 115 -10.71 39.16 -12.66
C GLN A 115 -11.70 39.37 -11.50
N ARG A 116 -11.99 38.31 -10.74
CA ARG A 116 -12.88 38.40 -9.56
C ARG A 116 -12.35 39.37 -8.51
N ARG A 117 -11.05 39.33 -8.20
CA ARG A 117 -10.44 40.23 -7.22
C ARG A 117 -10.42 41.68 -7.69
N GLN A 118 -10.14 41.90 -8.98
CA GLN A 118 -10.18 43.23 -9.58
C GLN A 118 -11.59 43.82 -9.52
N LEU A 119 -12.62 43.04 -9.84
CA LEU A 119 -14.02 43.47 -9.69
C LEU A 119 -14.32 43.91 -8.25
N VAL A 120 -14.00 43.07 -7.26
CA VAL A 120 -14.25 43.40 -5.85
C VAL A 120 -13.53 44.69 -5.44
N ALA A 121 -12.29 44.89 -5.90
CA ALA A 121 -11.51 46.07 -5.59
C ALA A 121 -12.13 47.34 -6.21
N THR A 122 -12.47 47.32 -7.49
CA THR A 122 -13.09 48.45 -8.20
C THR A 122 -14.44 48.80 -7.59
N VAL A 123 -15.30 47.81 -7.35
CA VAL A 123 -16.62 48.02 -6.73
C VAL A 123 -16.49 48.66 -5.35
N SER A 124 -15.53 48.19 -4.55
CA SER A 124 -15.27 48.75 -3.22
C SER A 124 -14.81 50.21 -3.30
N HIS A 125 -14.06 50.58 -4.35
CA HIS A 125 -13.57 51.94 -4.56
C HIS A 125 -14.70 52.89 -5.00
N GLU A 126 -15.50 52.47 -5.99
CA GLU A 126 -16.61 53.26 -6.53
C GLU A 126 -17.75 53.49 -5.54
N LEU A 127 -17.98 52.56 -4.60
CA LEU A 127 -18.95 52.75 -3.52
C LEU A 127 -18.42 53.62 -2.38
N ARG A 128 -17.12 53.54 -2.06
CA ARG A 128 -16.54 54.25 -0.92
C ARG A 128 -16.53 55.76 -1.13
N THR A 129 -16.15 56.23 -2.31
CA THR A 129 -16.04 57.67 -2.60
C THR A 129 -17.34 58.46 -2.36
N PRO A 130 -18.50 58.09 -2.95
CA PRO A 130 -19.77 58.77 -2.70
C PRO A 130 -20.25 58.59 -1.25
N LEU A 131 -20.04 57.41 -0.65
CA LEU A 131 -20.44 57.15 0.73
C LEU A 131 -19.69 58.04 1.72
N THR A 132 -18.37 58.19 1.57
CA THR A 132 -17.55 59.08 2.41
C THR A 132 -17.96 60.54 2.24
N ALA A 133 -18.26 60.97 1.00
CA ALA A 133 -18.74 62.33 0.73
C ALA A 133 -20.10 62.60 1.38
N GLN A 134 -21.01 61.62 1.33
CA GLN A 134 -22.32 61.70 1.99
C GLN A 134 -22.19 61.72 3.52
N GLN A 135 -21.30 60.88 4.08
CA GLN A 135 -21.01 60.89 5.52
C GLN A 135 -20.44 62.24 5.97
N ALA A 136 -19.43 62.78 5.26
CA ALA A 136 -18.84 64.07 5.59
C ALA A 136 -19.86 65.23 5.53
N LEU A 137 -20.78 65.20 4.55
CA LEU A 137 -21.85 66.19 4.47
C LEU A 137 -22.81 66.10 5.66
N LEU A 138 -23.22 64.87 6.03
CA LEU A 138 -24.11 64.62 7.15
C LEU A 138 -23.46 64.93 8.50
N GLU A 139 -22.17 64.63 8.68
CA GLU A 139 -21.39 65.00 9.86
C GLU A 139 -21.31 66.52 10.03
N ASN A 140 -20.98 67.25 8.94
CA ASN A 140 -20.95 68.73 8.97
C ASN A 140 -22.30 69.36 9.31
N LEU A 141 -23.41 68.73 8.91
CA LEU A 141 -24.76 69.15 9.28
C LEU A 141 -25.06 68.89 10.77
N VAL A 142 -24.63 67.73 11.29
CA VAL A 142 -24.83 67.35 12.70
C VAL A 142 -23.98 68.20 13.64
N ASP A 143 -22.73 68.48 13.26
CA ASP A 143 -21.78 69.28 14.03
C ASP A 143 -22.10 70.79 13.97
N GLY A 144 -23.09 71.20 13.17
CA GLY A 144 -23.52 72.59 13.01
C GLY A 144 -22.55 73.47 12.19
N VAL A 145 -21.55 72.85 11.56
CA VAL A 145 -20.59 73.51 10.65
C VAL A 145 -21.30 74.01 9.39
N VAL A 146 -22.28 73.23 8.90
CA VAL A 146 -23.15 73.58 7.78
C VAL A 146 -24.59 73.67 8.28
N ARG A 147 -25.31 74.74 7.92
CA ARG A 147 -26.74 74.87 8.28
C ARG A 147 -27.58 74.02 7.32
N PRO A 148 -28.59 73.28 7.83
CA PRO A 148 -29.52 72.55 6.98
C PRO A 148 -30.41 73.55 6.25
N ASP A 149 -30.01 73.91 5.03
CA ASP A 149 -30.84 74.63 4.09
C ASP A 149 -31.32 73.71 2.96
N ASP A 150 -32.27 74.22 2.20
CA ASP A 150 -32.86 73.54 1.06
C ASP A 150 -31.84 73.09 0.00
N ALA A 151 -30.71 73.80 -0.14
CA ALA A 151 -29.69 73.46 -1.13
C ALA A 151 -28.82 72.28 -0.66
N VAL A 152 -28.44 72.26 0.61
CA VAL A 152 -27.64 71.19 1.22
C VAL A 152 -28.44 69.89 1.32
N LEU A 153 -29.73 69.96 1.71
CA LEU A 153 -30.60 68.78 1.75
C LEU A 153 -30.83 68.18 0.36
N ARG A 154 -31.02 69.02 -0.68
CA ARG A 154 -31.11 68.55 -2.07
C ARG A 154 -29.80 67.92 -2.56
N THR A 155 -28.65 68.40 -2.07
CA THR A 155 -27.34 67.83 -2.39
C THR A 155 -27.17 66.46 -1.75
N ALA A 156 -27.55 66.30 -0.48
CA ALA A 156 -27.53 65.01 0.20
C ALA A 156 -28.48 63.98 -0.47
N LEU A 157 -29.68 64.42 -0.88
CA LEU A 157 -30.63 63.58 -1.60
C LEU A 157 -30.07 63.13 -2.96
N ALA A 158 -29.50 64.06 -3.74
CA ALA A 158 -28.90 63.73 -5.03
C ALA A 158 -27.72 62.75 -4.91
N GLN A 159 -26.93 62.84 -3.84
CA GLN A 159 -25.85 61.86 -3.57
C GLN A 159 -26.42 60.48 -3.20
N ALA A 160 -27.49 60.42 -2.41
CA ALA A 160 -28.16 59.16 -2.05
C ALA A 160 -28.83 58.48 -3.25
N GLU A 161 -29.51 59.25 -4.10
CA GLU A 161 -30.10 58.76 -5.35
C GLU A 161 -29.03 58.22 -6.30
N ARG A 162 -27.89 58.91 -6.40
CA ARG A 162 -26.75 58.47 -7.21
C ARG A 162 -26.12 57.18 -6.69
N LEU A 163 -25.99 57.03 -5.37
CA LEU A 163 -25.53 55.77 -4.76
C LEU A 163 -26.52 54.63 -5.04
N GLY A 164 -27.83 54.91 -4.96
CA GLY A 164 -28.90 53.97 -5.30
C GLY A 164 -28.83 53.48 -6.75
N ALA A 165 -28.62 54.39 -7.70
CA ALA A 165 -28.42 54.05 -9.11
C ALA A 165 -27.18 53.17 -9.33
N LEU A 166 -26.05 53.50 -8.69
CA LEU A 166 -24.80 52.73 -8.79
C LEU A 166 -24.95 51.30 -8.25
N VAL A 167 -25.67 51.13 -7.13
CA VAL A 167 -26.00 49.80 -6.58
C VAL A 167 -26.95 49.04 -7.52
N GLY A 168 -27.92 49.72 -8.13
CA GLY A 168 -28.80 49.15 -9.15
C GLY A 168 -28.01 48.60 -10.35
N ASP A 169 -27.12 49.41 -10.91
CA ASP A 169 -26.25 49.04 -12.03
C ASP A 169 -25.34 47.85 -11.68
N LEU A 170 -24.81 47.80 -10.46
CA LEU A 170 -24.00 46.69 -9.96
C LEU A 170 -24.81 45.38 -9.86
N LEU A 171 -26.05 45.45 -9.37
CA LEU A 171 -26.93 44.30 -9.26
C LEU A 171 -27.38 43.79 -10.64
N ASP A 172 -27.62 44.69 -11.58
CA ASP A 172 -27.86 44.32 -12.98
C ASP A 172 -26.65 43.60 -13.56
N LEU A 173 -25.43 44.13 -13.38
CA LEU A 173 -24.18 43.50 -13.81
C LEU A 173 -23.95 42.12 -13.17
N SER A 174 -24.24 41.95 -11.87
CA SER A 174 -24.13 40.65 -11.20
C SER A 174 -25.12 39.62 -11.73
N ARG A 175 -26.30 40.04 -12.20
CA ARG A 175 -27.29 39.15 -12.81
C ARG A 175 -26.88 38.73 -14.23
N VAL A 176 -26.10 39.56 -14.92
CA VAL A 176 -25.47 39.24 -16.21
C VAL A 176 -24.49 38.08 -16.09
N ASP A 177 -23.57 38.13 -15.12
CA ASP A 177 -22.55 37.08 -14.93
C ASP A 177 -23.16 35.71 -14.53
N GLY A 178 -24.41 35.70 -14.05
CA GLY A 178 -25.19 34.48 -13.75
C GLY A 178 -25.87 33.83 -14.97
N GLY A 179 -25.83 34.47 -16.15
CA GLY A 179 -26.16 33.87 -17.44
C GLY A 179 -27.64 33.54 -17.72
N ARG A 180 -28.62 34.07 -16.98
CA ARG A 180 -30.06 33.73 -17.20
C ARG A 180 -31.04 34.86 -16.87
N VAL A 181 -31.03 35.94 -17.65
CA VAL A 181 -32.13 36.92 -17.62
C VAL A 181 -33.03 36.69 -18.83
N PRO A 182 -34.25 36.13 -18.67
CA PRO A 182 -35.19 35.98 -19.77
C PRO A 182 -35.67 37.36 -20.26
N LEU A 183 -35.67 37.59 -21.58
CA LEU A 183 -36.23 38.80 -22.19
C LEU A 183 -37.76 38.75 -22.19
N ALA A 184 -38.41 39.83 -21.74
CA ALA A 184 -39.86 39.99 -21.84
C ALA A 184 -40.23 40.62 -23.19
N LEU A 185 -40.13 39.83 -24.26
CA LEU A 185 -40.34 40.30 -25.63
C LEU A 185 -41.81 40.67 -25.88
N ALA A 186 -42.06 41.91 -26.29
CA ALA A 186 -43.36 42.43 -26.71
C ALA A 186 -43.20 43.28 -27.99
N ARG A 187 -44.32 43.57 -28.66
CA ARG A 187 -44.33 44.52 -29.79
C ARG A 187 -44.20 45.95 -29.23
N VAL A 188 -43.11 46.63 -29.59
CA VAL A 188 -42.76 47.98 -29.14
C VAL A 188 -42.85 48.95 -30.31
N ASP A 189 -43.55 50.06 -30.10
CA ASP A 189 -43.47 51.25 -30.94
C ASP A 189 -42.19 52.02 -30.58
N VAL A 190 -41.24 52.10 -31.52
CA VAL A 190 -39.93 52.74 -31.29
C VAL A 190 -40.10 54.25 -31.13
N ARG A 191 -41.04 54.89 -31.85
CA ARG A 191 -41.27 56.33 -31.73
C ARG A 191 -41.77 56.67 -30.32
N GLY A 192 -42.81 55.98 -29.85
CA GLY A 192 -43.34 56.15 -28.50
C GLY A 192 -42.37 55.74 -27.38
N LEU A 193 -41.37 54.89 -27.63
CA LEU A 193 -40.30 54.61 -26.68
C LEU A 193 -39.29 55.77 -26.61
N VAL A 194 -38.84 56.28 -27.77
CA VAL A 194 -37.90 57.40 -27.84
C VAL A 194 -38.50 58.68 -27.28
N ASP A 195 -39.75 58.99 -27.60
CA ASP A 195 -40.42 60.19 -27.08
C ASP A 195 -40.53 60.15 -25.54
N ARG A 196 -40.78 58.98 -24.95
CA ARG A 196 -40.79 58.80 -23.49
C ARG A 196 -39.41 58.98 -22.88
N ALA A 197 -38.38 58.35 -23.46
CA ALA A 197 -37.01 58.48 -22.98
C ALA A 197 -36.49 59.93 -23.08
N VAL A 198 -36.82 60.63 -24.16
CA VAL A 198 -36.49 62.06 -24.34
C VAL A 198 -37.26 62.96 -23.38
N ALA A 199 -38.54 62.68 -23.14
CA ALA A 199 -39.33 63.43 -22.15
C ALA A 199 -38.76 63.26 -20.73
N GLU A 200 -38.27 62.07 -20.38
CA GLU A 200 -37.59 61.81 -19.11
C GLU A 200 -36.22 62.51 -19.04
N ALA A 201 -35.42 62.46 -20.10
CA ALA A 201 -34.13 63.13 -20.19
C ALA A 201 -34.25 64.65 -20.15
N GLY A 202 -35.29 65.23 -20.77
CA GLY A 202 -35.57 66.68 -20.82
C GLY A 202 -35.90 67.31 -19.46
N VAL A 203 -36.12 66.51 -18.42
CA VAL A 203 -36.24 66.99 -17.02
C VAL A 203 -34.85 67.34 -16.43
N SER A 204 -33.75 66.96 -17.09
CA SER A 204 -32.37 67.22 -16.65
C SER A 204 -31.97 68.70 -16.76
N ARG A 205 -31.27 69.19 -15.72
CA ARG A 205 -30.99 70.62 -15.44
C ARG A 205 -29.99 71.33 -16.39
N ARG A 206 -29.68 70.81 -17.59
CA ARG A 206 -28.60 71.33 -18.46
C ARG A 206 -29.04 72.01 -19.76
N GLY A 207 -30.34 71.95 -20.11
CA GLY A 207 -30.89 72.72 -21.23
C GLY A 207 -30.39 72.30 -22.62
N THR A 208 -30.04 71.02 -22.81
CA THR A 208 -29.79 70.43 -24.14
C THR A 208 -31.10 70.34 -24.93
N VAL A 209 -31.00 70.47 -26.26
CA VAL A 209 -32.15 70.37 -27.15
C VAL A 209 -32.17 68.98 -27.78
N HIS A 210 -33.19 68.17 -27.45
CA HIS A 210 -33.34 66.84 -28.04
C HIS A 210 -34.13 66.90 -29.35
N VAL A 211 -33.53 66.42 -30.43
CA VAL A 211 -34.17 66.31 -31.75
C VAL A 211 -34.44 64.83 -32.05
N VAL A 212 -35.72 64.49 -32.23
CA VAL A 212 -36.15 63.11 -32.52
C VAL A 212 -36.41 62.96 -34.02
N ASP A 213 -35.60 62.13 -34.68
CA ASP A 213 -35.76 61.73 -36.08
C ASP A 213 -36.06 60.24 -36.18
N VAL A 214 -37.31 59.85 -35.87
CA VAL A 214 -37.78 58.46 -35.88
C VAL A 214 -39.09 58.37 -36.68
N PRO A 215 -39.23 57.45 -37.65
CA PRO A 215 -40.47 57.26 -38.40
C PRO A 215 -41.59 56.74 -37.49
N GLU A 216 -42.81 57.26 -37.63
CA GLU A 216 -43.96 56.89 -36.79
C GLU A 216 -44.39 55.42 -36.93
N GLU A 217 -43.97 54.74 -37.99
CA GLU A 217 -44.40 53.37 -38.32
C GLU A 217 -43.40 52.29 -37.84
N LEU A 218 -42.30 52.67 -37.18
CA LEU A 218 -41.24 51.74 -36.79
C LEU A 218 -41.64 50.90 -35.56
N THR A 219 -42.09 49.67 -35.79
CA THR A 219 -42.40 48.68 -34.75
C THR A 219 -41.42 47.51 -34.75
N VAL A 220 -40.99 47.09 -33.56
CA VAL A 220 -40.02 46.01 -33.32
C VAL A 220 -40.50 45.09 -32.20
N THR A 221 -40.02 43.84 -32.16
CA THR A 221 -40.23 42.92 -31.04
C THR A 221 -39.03 43.03 -30.11
N ALA A 222 -39.22 43.49 -28.87
CA ALA A 222 -38.13 43.68 -27.93
C ALA A 222 -38.63 43.74 -26.50
N ASP A 223 -37.72 43.70 -25.52
CA ASP A 223 -38.04 44.03 -24.14
C ASP A 223 -38.05 45.56 -23.99
N ALA A 224 -39.26 46.12 -23.83
CA ALA A 224 -39.46 47.56 -23.78
C ALA A 224 -38.70 48.23 -22.62
N ALA A 225 -38.60 47.56 -21.47
CA ALA A 225 -37.92 48.11 -20.31
C ALA A 225 -36.40 48.14 -20.51
N ARG A 226 -35.85 47.08 -21.12
CA ARG A 226 -34.42 47.01 -21.43
C ARG A 226 -34.00 47.94 -22.57
N LEU A 227 -34.81 48.09 -23.62
CA LEU A 227 -34.53 49.10 -24.66
C LEU A 227 -34.65 50.53 -24.12
N HIS A 228 -35.59 50.80 -23.20
CA HIS A 228 -35.65 52.07 -22.49
C HIS A 228 -34.36 52.34 -21.71
N GLN A 229 -33.80 51.31 -21.06
CA GLN A 229 -32.53 51.41 -20.35
C GLN A 229 -31.34 51.74 -21.27
N VAL A 230 -31.28 51.17 -22.49
CA VAL A 230 -30.28 51.55 -23.50
C VAL A 230 -30.43 53.03 -23.85
N LEU A 231 -31.64 53.48 -24.19
CA LEU A 231 -31.92 54.88 -24.52
C LEU A 231 -31.56 55.84 -23.39
N ALA A 232 -31.94 55.51 -22.15
CA ALA A 232 -31.62 56.31 -20.97
C ALA A 232 -30.10 56.44 -20.78
N ASN A 233 -29.35 55.35 -20.90
CA ASN A 233 -27.88 55.37 -20.76
C ASN A 233 -27.20 56.16 -21.90
N LEU A 234 -27.70 56.06 -23.12
CA LEU A 234 -27.16 56.81 -24.26
C LEU A 234 -27.48 58.30 -24.18
N LEU A 235 -28.71 58.65 -23.76
CA LEU A 235 -29.14 60.04 -23.57
C LEU A 235 -28.42 60.71 -22.40
N ASP A 236 -28.28 60.03 -21.26
CA ASP A 236 -27.51 60.54 -20.11
C ASP A 236 -26.05 60.80 -20.50
N ASN A 237 -25.45 59.89 -21.28
CA ASN A 237 -24.10 60.08 -21.79
C ASN A 237 -24.01 61.28 -22.75
N ALA A 238 -24.96 61.42 -23.68
CA ALA A 238 -25.01 62.51 -24.66
C ALA A 238 -25.23 63.87 -23.99
N ASP A 239 -26.17 63.97 -23.04
CA ASP A 239 -26.46 65.19 -22.29
C ASP A 239 -25.30 65.63 -21.40
N ARG A 240 -24.53 64.67 -20.89
CA ARG A 240 -23.38 64.94 -20.04
C ARG A 240 -22.20 65.55 -20.82
N HIS A 241 -21.96 65.09 -22.03
CA HIS A 241 -20.80 65.49 -22.84
C HIS A 241 -21.12 66.60 -23.85
N SER A 242 -22.40 66.90 -24.08
CA SER A 242 -22.83 68.04 -24.87
C SER A 242 -22.55 69.39 -24.18
N PRO A 243 -22.21 70.45 -24.92
CA PRO A 243 -22.17 71.81 -24.39
C PRO A 243 -23.58 72.29 -23.99
N ALA A 244 -23.67 73.28 -23.10
CA ALA A 244 -24.95 73.87 -22.70
C ALA A 244 -25.68 74.49 -23.90
N GLY A 245 -26.94 74.11 -24.12
CA GLY A 245 -27.72 74.48 -25.32
C GLY A 245 -27.37 73.69 -26.58
N GLY A 246 -26.48 72.69 -26.49
CA GLY A 246 -26.15 71.78 -27.60
C GLY A 246 -27.31 70.87 -27.99
N THR A 247 -27.25 70.37 -29.21
CA THR A 247 -28.30 69.50 -29.79
C THR A 247 -27.93 68.03 -29.65
N VAL A 248 -28.82 67.23 -29.05
CA VAL A 248 -28.70 65.77 -29.02
C VAL A 248 -29.72 65.18 -29.98
N THR A 249 -29.27 64.51 -31.02
CA THR A 249 -30.13 63.92 -32.04
C THR A 249 -30.30 62.43 -31.81
N VAL A 250 -31.55 61.99 -31.63
CA VAL A 250 -31.91 60.56 -31.58
C VAL A 250 -32.57 60.18 -32.89
N SER A 251 -31.95 59.26 -33.63
CA SER A 251 -32.46 58.78 -34.90
C SER A 251 -32.59 57.26 -34.90
N ALA A 252 -33.63 56.74 -35.54
CA ALA A 252 -33.79 55.31 -35.72
C ALA A 252 -34.36 55.01 -37.10
N ARG A 253 -33.80 54.00 -37.78
CA ARG A 253 -34.29 53.55 -39.09
C ARG A 253 -34.17 52.03 -39.23
N ARG A 254 -34.91 51.49 -40.20
CA ARG A 254 -34.72 50.11 -40.65
C ARG A 254 -33.40 50.01 -41.43
N GLU A 255 -32.65 48.93 -41.17
CA GLU A 255 -31.50 48.53 -41.97
C GLU A 255 -31.93 47.29 -42.75
N GLY A 256 -31.61 47.18 -44.04
CA GLY A 256 -32.13 46.11 -44.92
C GLY A 256 -32.19 44.72 -44.26
N GLY A 257 -33.29 43.98 -44.48
CA GLY A 257 -33.57 42.68 -43.84
C GLY A 257 -34.41 42.78 -42.55
N ASP A 258 -34.09 41.95 -41.56
CA ASP A 258 -34.75 41.88 -40.23
C ASP A 258 -34.01 42.71 -39.15
N ARG A 259 -33.32 43.80 -39.53
CA ARG A 259 -32.57 44.64 -38.58
C ARG A 259 -33.05 46.10 -38.58
N TRP A 260 -32.74 46.80 -37.51
CA TRP A 260 -32.95 48.24 -37.35
C TRP A 260 -31.81 48.81 -36.54
N TRP A 261 -31.59 50.11 -36.65
CA TRP A 261 -30.59 50.80 -35.86
C TRP A 261 -31.19 51.98 -35.11
N LEU A 262 -30.59 52.25 -33.96
CA LEU A 262 -30.79 53.40 -33.11
C LEU A 262 -29.46 54.14 -32.99
N LEU A 263 -29.44 55.44 -33.29
CA LEU A 263 -28.26 56.29 -33.23
C LEU A 263 -28.58 57.48 -32.32
N VAL A 264 -27.73 57.69 -31.31
CA VAL A 264 -27.71 58.90 -30.50
C VAL A 264 -26.44 59.67 -30.85
N ALA A 265 -26.60 60.92 -31.26
CA ALA A 265 -25.50 61.81 -31.63
C ALA A 265 -25.54 63.08 -30.76
N ASP A 266 -24.40 63.45 -30.18
CA ASP A 266 -24.20 64.69 -29.43
C ASP A 266 -23.28 65.67 -30.16
N GLU A 267 -23.11 66.88 -29.60
CA GLU A 267 -22.20 67.93 -30.10
C GLU A 267 -20.97 68.13 -29.19
N GLY A 268 -20.62 67.12 -28.39
CA GLY A 268 -19.52 67.13 -27.44
C GLY A 268 -18.12 67.00 -28.06
N ALA A 269 -17.15 66.57 -27.25
CA ALA A 269 -15.76 66.41 -27.68
C ALA A 269 -15.52 65.21 -28.62
N GLY A 270 -16.47 64.26 -28.70
CA GLY A 270 -16.32 63.00 -29.44
C GLY A 270 -15.54 61.94 -28.67
N ILE A 271 -15.45 60.72 -29.24
CA ILE A 271 -14.71 59.59 -28.67
C ILE A 271 -13.45 59.35 -29.51
N PRO A 272 -12.25 59.32 -28.91
CA PRO A 272 -11.01 58.99 -29.64
C PRO A 272 -11.08 57.60 -30.27
N PRO A 273 -10.53 57.39 -31.49
CA PRO A 273 -10.57 56.09 -32.17
C PRO A 273 -9.96 54.94 -31.35
N GLU A 274 -8.92 55.22 -30.57
CA GLU A 274 -8.25 54.28 -29.67
C GLU A 274 -9.12 53.78 -28.51
N ASP A 275 -10.13 54.57 -28.13
CA ASP A 275 -11.04 54.24 -27.02
C ASP A 275 -12.41 53.76 -27.50
N ALA A 276 -12.68 53.77 -28.81
CA ALA A 276 -13.99 53.45 -29.39
C ALA A 276 -14.51 52.04 -29.05
N GLU A 277 -13.62 51.06 -28.85
CA GLU A 277 -14.00 49.71 -28.37
C GLU A 277 -14.03 49.65 -26.84
N ARG A 278 -13.11 50.35 -26.18
CA ARG A 278 -12.93 50.32 -24.71
C ARG A 278 -14.03 51.04 -23.95
N VAL A 279 -14.72 52.02 -24.54
CA VAL A 279 -15.86 52.71 -23.90
C VAL A 279 -17.03 51.77 -23.55
N PHE A 280 -17.10 50.58 -24.17
CA PHE A 280 -18.09 49.56 -23.87
C PHE A 280 -17.59 48.52 -22.84
N ASP A 281 -16.31 48.54 -22.48
CA ASP A 281 -15.77 47.72 -21.39
C ASP A 281 -16.31 48.19 -20.03
N ARG A 282 -16.36 47.27 -19.07
CA ARG A 282 -16.71 47.58 -17.68
C ARG A 282 -15.72 48.62 -17.14
N PHE A 283 -16.22 49.79 -16.75
CA PHE A 283 -15.41 50.90 -16.21
C PHE A 283 -14.46 51.55 -17.23
N GLY A 284 -14.74 51.43 -18.53
CA GLY A 284 -13.84 51.79 -19.64
C GLY A 284 -13.46 53.27 -19.83
N SER A 285 -13.94 54.20 -19.00
CA SER A 285 -13.66 55.65 -19.14
C SER A 285 -13.35 56.33 -17.80
N GLY A 286 -12.48 55.71 -17.00
CA GLY A 286 -12.23 56.06 -15.60
C GLY A 286 -11.48 57.36 -15.29
N ASP A 287 -11.20 58.27 -16.24
CA ASP A 287 -10.27 59.39 -15.98
C ASP A 287 -10.78 60.84 -16.17
N ASP A 288 -12.06 61.08 -16.47
CA ASP A 288 -12.57 62.45 -16.56
C ASP A 288 -13.44 62.86 -15.36
N ALA A 289 -13.08 63.98 -14.74
CA ALA A 289 -13.61 64.59 -13.51
C ALA A 289 -15.10 64.99 -13.52
N GLY A 290 -15.91 64.42 -14.41
CA GLY A 290 -17.37 64.44 -14.37
C GLY A 290 -17.91 63.15 -13.76
N GLY A 291 -18.82 63.24 -12.80
CA GLY A 291 -19.25 62.07 -12.04
C GLY A 291 -20.21 61.11 -12.76
N GLY A 292 -19.71 60.08 -13.44
CA GLY A 292 -20.53 58.93 -13.89
C GLY A 292 -19.78 57.61 -13.77
N THR A 293 -20.53 56.52 -13.70
CA THR A 293 -20.06 55.22 -13.19
C THR A 293 -19.21 54.41 -14.17
N GLY A 294 -19.17 54.80 -15.45
CA GLY A 294 -18.50 54.02 -16.51
C GLY A 294 -19.15 52.66 -16.78
N ILE A 295 -20.35 52.42 -16.24
CA ILE A 295 -21.09 51.15 -16.37
C ILE A 295 -22.23 51.28 -17.41
N GLY A 296 -22.78 52.49 -17.62
CA GLY A 296 -23.97 52.70 -18.47
C GLY A 296 -23.82 52.23 -19.92
N LEU A 297 -22.67 52.50 -20.58
CA LEU A 297 -22.40 52.03 -21.94
C LEU A 297 -22.15 50.52 -22.00
N ALA A 298 -21.54 49.94 -20.97
CA ALA A 298 -21.39 48.49 -20.85
C ALA A 298 -22.74 47.78 -20.68
N ILE A 299 -23.67 48.37 -19.92
CA ILE A 299 -25.07 47.89 -19.83
C ILE A 299 -25.76 48.00 -21.18
N ALA A 300 -25.60 49.13 -21.89
CA ALA A 300 -26.21 49.32 -23.20
C ALA A 300 -25.70 48.29 -24.23
N SER A 301 -24.39 48.00 -24.21
CA SER A 301 -23.78 46.94 -25.03
C SER A 301 -24.37 45.56 -24.69
N TRP A 302 -24.41 45.21 -23.41
CA TRP A 302 -24.98 43.94 -22.96
C TRP A 302 -26.45 43.76 -23.35
N VAL A 303 -27.27 44.80 -23.17
CA VAL A 303 -28.69 44.72 -23.58
C VAL A 303 -28.81 44.52 -25.09
N CYS A 304 -27.94 45.14 -25.89
CA CYS A 304 -27.92 44.93 -27.33
C CYS A 304 -27.55 43.48 -27.67
N GLU A 305 -26.51 42.92 -27.04
CA GLU A 305 -26.10 41.53 -27.20
C GLU A 305 -27.20 40.54 -26.77
N LEU A 306 -27.90 40.82 -25.66
CA LEU A 306 -29.02 40.01 -25.17
C LEU A 306 -30.15 39.91 -26.20
N HIS A 307 -30.38 40.98 -26.96
CA HIS A 307 -31.33 41.03 -28.07
C HIS A 307 -30.77 40.48 -29.39
N GLY A 308 -29.54 39.97 -29.42
CA GLY A 308 -28.87 39.47 -30.63
C GLY A 308 -28.36 40.57 -31.57
N GLY A 309 -28.20 41.79 -31.05
CA GLY A 309 -27.64 42.95 -31.73
C GLY A 309 -26.23 43.31 -31.27
N SER A 310 -25.76 44.49 -31.68
CA SER A 310 -24.48 45.07 -31.27
C SER A 310 -24.58 46.58 -31.09
N ILE A 311 -23.62 47.18 -30.40
CA ILE A 311 -23.48 48.63 -30.27
C ILE A 311 -22.07 49.05 -30.68
N ALA A 312 -21.91 50.23 -31.28
CA ALA A 312 -20.61 50.75 -31.67
C ALA A 312 -20.58 52.29 -31.59
N ALA A 313 -19.40 52.83 -31.28
CA ALA A 313 -19.10 54.24 -31.46
C ALA A 313 -18.65 54.46 -32.92
N LEU A 314 -19.40 55.27 -33.67
CA LEU A 314 -19.06 55.59 -35.06
C LEU A 314 -18.02 56.72 -35.10
N PRO A 315 -17.08 56.66 -36.05
CA PRO A 315 -16.14 57.76 -36.28
C PRO A 315 -16.89 59.06 -36.62
N THR A 316 -16.47 60.18 -36.02
CA THR A 316 -17.00 61.51 -36.34
C THR A 316 -16.44 61.98 -37.70
N PRO A 317 -17.28 62.39 -38.66
CA PRO A 317 -16.83 62.89 -39.96
C PRO A 317 -15.94 64.15 -39.85
N PRO A 318 -15.00 64.38 -40.79
CA PRO A 318 -14.16 65.58 -40.79
C PRO A 318 -15.02 66.86 -40.90
N GLY A 319 -14.92 67.73 -39.89
CA GLY A 319 -15.67 68.99 -39.82
C GLY A 319 -16.89 68.98 -38.89
N GLU A 320 -17.30 67.80 -38.42
CA GLU A 320 -18.32 67.64 -37.38
C GLU A 320 -17.66 67.44 -36.00
N ARG A 321 -18.39 67.70 -34.91
CA ARG A 321 -17.97 67.46 -33.53
C ARG A 321 -19.00 66.59 -32.83
N GLY A 322 -18.60 65.91 -31.75
CA GLY A 322 -19.47 65.09 -30.92
C GLY A 322 -19.37 63.59 -31.15
N ALA A 323 -19.92 62.81 -30.22
CA ALA A 323 -19.92 61.35 -30.26
C ALA A 323 -21.19 60.81 -30.92
N ARG A 324 -21.05 59.68 -31.63
CA ARG A 324 -22.12 59.04 -32.38
C ARG A 324 -22.20 57.57 -31.98
N ILE A 325 -23.16 57.21 -31.13
CA ILE A 325 -23.28 55.84 -30.63
C ILE A 325 -24.47 55.15 -31.33
N ARG A 326 -24.17 54.08 -32.07
CA ARG A 326 -25.15 53.34 -32.87
C ARG A 326 -25.35 51.93 -32.36
N ALA A 327 -26.56 51.61 -31.92
CA ALA A 327 -27.01 50.25 -31.65
C ALA A 327 -27.70 49.66 -32.90
N VAL A 328 -27.37 48.43 -33.26
CA VAL A 328 -27.96 47.66 -34.37
C VAL A 328 -28.59 46.41 -33.80
N LEU A 329 -29.90 46.27 -33.94
CA LEU A 329 -30.72 45.23 -33.29
C LEU A 329 -31.57 44.49 -34.35
N PRO A 330 -31.88 43.20 -34.14
CA PRO A 330 -32.90 42.53 -34.94
C PRO A 330 -34.29 43.09 -34.61
N ARG A 331 -35.20 43.09 -35.60
CA ARG A 331 -36.61 43.45 -35.40
C ARG A 331 -37.38 42.32 -34.72
N THR A 332 -36.89 41.10 -34.84
CA THR A 332 -37.43 39.92 -34.17
C THR A 332 -36.27 39.12 -33.56
N PRO A 333 -35.94 39.34 -32.27
CA PRO A 333 -34.88 38.61 -31.59
C PRO A 333 -35.18 37.11 -31.60
N GLN A 334 -34.30 36.30 -32.20
CA GLN A 334 -34.26 34.87 -31.93
C GLN A 334 -33.39 34.66 -30.71
N PRO A 335 -33.89 34.01 -29.63
CA PRO A 335 -33.02 33.58 -28.54
C PRO A 335 -31.88 32.74 -29.15
N PRO A 336 -30.61 32.93 -28.74
CA PRO A 336 -29.51 32.17 -29.30
C PRO A 336 -29.80 30.67 -29.19
N ALA A 337 -29.83 29.98 -30.33
CA ALA A 337 -29.95 28.52 -30.37
C ALA A 337 -28.75 27.93 -29.63
N HIS A 338 -29.01 27.18 -28.56
CA HIS A 338 -27.96 26.47 -27.84
C HIS A 338 -27.18 25.57 -28.81
N PRO A 339 -25.83 25.53 -28.73
CA PRO A 339 -25.08 24.49 -29.43
C PRO A 339 -25.58 23.13 -28.93
N SER A 340 -26.13 22.36 -29.85
CA SER A 340 -26.57 20.99 -29.66
C SER A 340 -25.46 20.18 -28.99
N THR A 341 -25.77 19.66 -27.80
CA THR A 341 -25.00 18.59 -27.15
C THR A 341 -24.89 17.39 -28.10
N PRO A 342 -23.72 16.75 -28.27
CA PRO A 342 -23.64 15.50 -29.00
C PRO A 342 -24.49 14.43 -28.29
N PRO A 343 -24.96 13.38 -29.00
CA PRO A 343 -25.95 12.45 -28.45
C PRO A 343 -25.40 11.77 -27.20
N THR A 344 -26.12 11.94 -26.10
CA THR A 344 -25.86 11.31 -24.81
C THR A 344 -26.11 9.81 -24.96
N THR A 345 -25.03 9.03 -24.94
CA THR A 345 -25.09 7.61 -24.54
C THR A 345 -25.64 7.56 -23.12
N GLU A 346 -26.62 6.71 -22.89
CA GLU A 346 -27.24 6.44 -21.60
C GLU A 346 -26.21 6.35 -20.47
N GLU A 347 -26.28 7.27 -19.51
CA GLU A 347 -25.63 7.09 -18.21
C GLU A 347 -26.65 7.31 -17.08
N THR A 348 -26.95 6.17 -16.47
CA THR A 348 -27.75 5.90 -15.28
C THR A 348 -27.55 6.94 -14.17
N VAL A 349 -28.61 7.69 -13.85
CA VAL A 349 -28.66 8.57 -12.68
C VAL A 349 -28.75 7.73 -11.40
N VAL A 350 -27.76 7.87 -10.52
CA VAL A 350 -27.86 7.44 -9.11
C VAL A 350 -28.52 8.57 -8.30
N PRO A 351 -29.56 8.31 -7.49
CA PRO A 351 -30.24 9.36 -6.75
C PRO A 351 -29.48 9.75 -5.48
N VAL A 352 -29.39 11.06 -5.24
CA VAL A 352 -28.96 11.66 -3.96
C VAL A 352 -30.18 11.73 -3.02
N PRO A 353 -30.09 11.31 -1.74
CA PRO A 353 -31.24 11.29 -0.85
C PRO A 353 -31.55 12.68 -0.26
N THR A 354 -32.85 12.97 -0.20
CA THR A 354 -33.47 14.16 0.41
C THR A 354 -33.39 14.10 1.94
N PRO A 355 -33.16 15.20 2.69
CA PRO A 355 -33.34 15.19 4.13
C PRO A 355 -34.82 15.26 4.51
N ALA A 356 -35.23 14.36 5.41
CA ALA A 356 -36.56 14.28 5.96
C ALA A 356 -36.85 15.37 7.01
N THR A 357 -38.10 15.83 7.00
CA THR A 357 -38.77 16.63 8.03
C THR A 357 -38.76 15.90 9.38
N ALA A 358 -38.33 16.58 10.45
CA ALA A 358 -38.45 16.11 11.83
C ALA A 358 -39.42 17.01 12.62
N GLY A 359 -40.35 16.37 13.33
CA GLY A 359 -41.32 16.98 14.25
C GLY A 359 -40.69 17.47 15.58
N PRO A 360 -41.53 17.86 16.56
CA PRO A 360 -41.21 18.88 17.55
C PRO A 360 -40.29 18.38 18.69
N SER A 361 -39.44 19.30 19.16
CA SER A 361 -38.48 19.12 20.24
C SER A 361 -39.10 19.44 21.63
N PRO A 362 -38.76 18.71 22.71
CA PRO A 362 -39.12 19.10 24.06
C PRO A 362 -38.01 19.90 24.77
N ALA A 363 -38.46 20.92 25.51
CA ALA A 363 -37.95 21.56 26.73
C ALA A 363 -36.43 21.72 26.99
N ALA A 364 -36.05 22.99 27.20
CA ALA A 364 -34.79 23.48 27.76
C ALA A 364 -34.60 23.14 29.26
N PRO A 365 -33.38 23.32 29.78
CA PRO A 365 -33.19 24.43 30.72
C PRO A 365 -31.95 25.30 30.45
N GLN A 366 -32.02 26.46 31.10
CA GLN A 366 -31.30 27.72 30.91
C GLN A 366 -29.85 27.73 31.45
N GLY A 367 -29.05 28.66 30.92
CA GLY A 367 -28.15 29.49 31.75
C GLY A 367 -26.68 29.52 31.36
N GLY A 368 -26.24 30.59 30.67
CA GLY A 368 -24.82 30.94 30.56
C GLY A 368 -24.50 31.93 29.43
N ARG A 369 -24.37 33.22 29.76
CA ARG A 369 -23.95 34.31 28.85
C ARG A 369 -22.50 34.12 28.38
N ALA A 370 -22.25 34.22 27.07
CA ALA A 370 -20.94 34.53 26.50
C ALA A 370 -21.08 35.43 25.24
N ALA A 371 -20.11 36.33 25.08
CA ALA A 371 -20.04 37.45 24.14
C ALA A 371 -20.03 37.06 22.64
N PRO A 372 -20.32 37.99 21.70
CA PRO A 372 -20.43 37.66 20.27
C PRO A 372 -19.05 37.45 19.65
N SER A 373 -18.70 36.19 19.37
CA SER A 373 -17.59 35.82 18.49
C SER A 373 -18.05 35.86 17.02
N GLY A 374 -17.21 36.44 16.14
CA GLY A 374 -17.45 36.55 14.70
C GLY A 374 -17.70 35.22 13.97
N PRO A 375 -18.06 35.27 12.67
CA PRO A 375 -18.46 34.08 11.92
C PRO A 375 -17.34 33.02 11.92
N PRO A 376 -17.69 31.72 12.01
CA PRO A 376 -16.71 30.66 12.18
C PRO A 376 -15.84 30.58 10.93
N ALA A 377 -14.53 30.73 11.12
CA ALA A 377 -13.55 30.38 10.10
C ALA A 377 -13.75 28.89 9.75
N TYR A 378 -13.94 28.62 8.46
CA TYR A 378 -14.01 27.27 7.92
C TYR A 378 -12.70 26.56 8.26
N ALA A 379 -12.72 25.68 9.26
CA ALA A 379 -11.53 24.91 9.63
C ALA A 379 -11.17 24.03 8.42
N PRO A 380 -9.94 24.11 7.89
CA PRO A 380 -9.55 23.27 6.77
C PRO A 380 -9.64 21.80 7.19
N VAL A 381 -10.39 21.01 6.41
CA VAL A 381 -10.39 19.56 6.51
C VAL A 381 -8.94 19.10 6.37
N PRO A 382 -8.37 18.36 7.34
CA PRO A 382 -6.99 17.89 7.21
C PRO A 382 -6.94 16.90 6.05
N VAL A 383 -6.48 17.38 4.88
CA VAL A 383 -6.12 16.53 3.74
C VAL A 383 -4.97 15.66 4.23
N GLY A 384 -5.27 14.36 4.43
CA GLY A 384 -4.27 13.39 4.86
C GLY A 384 -3.09 13.43 3.92
N THR A 385 -1.89 13.66 4.45
CA THR A 385 -0.66 13.54 3.68
C THR A 385 -0.63 12.18 3.00
N PRO A 386 -0.24 12.09 1.71
CA PRO A 386 -0.18 10.81 1.02
C PRO A 386 0.74 9.88 1.80
N LYS A 387 0.16 8.79 2.33
CA LYS A 387 0.91 7.79 3.10
C LYS A 387 2.03 7.24 2.22
N PRO A 388 3.26 7.05 2.75
CA PRO A 388 4.36 6.41 2.03
C PRO A 388 3.93 5.10 1.34
N LEU A 389 4.53 4.77 0.20
CA LEU A 389 4.18 3.58 -0.60
C LEU A 389 4.20 2.27 0.19
N LEU A 390 5.08 2.15 1.19
CA LEU A 390 5.10 0.97 2.06
C LEU A 390 3.90 0.96 3.03
N ASP A 391 3.44 2.12 3.51
CA ASP A 391 2.26 2.20 4.38
C ASP A 391 0.96 1.89 3.62
N SER A 392 0.91 2.11 2.29
CA SER A 392 -0.22 1.66 1.46
C SER A 392 -0.20 0.15 1.19
N LEU A 393 0.99 -0.46 1.01
CA LEU A 393 1.13 -1.92 0.80
C LEU A 393 0.84 -2.74 2.07
N PHE A 394 1.31 -2.29 3.23
CA PHE A 394 1.13 -3.01 4.50
C PHE A 394 -0.11 -2.56 5.28
N GLY A 395 -0.72 -1.43 4.89
CA GLY A 395 -1.98 -0.90 5.44
C GLY A 395 -1.96 -0.76 6.97
N ASP A 396 -3.14 -0.94 7.57
CA ASP A 396 -3.31 -0.89 9.04
C ASP A 396 -2.79 -2.13 9.77
N LEU A 397 -2.33 -3.15 9.03
CA LEU A 397 -1.79 -4.38 9.59
C LEU A 397 -0.40 -4.16 10.18
N TRP A 398 0.41 -3.28 9.57
CA TRP A 398 1.78 -3.01 9.99
C TRP A 398 2.21 -1.52 9.83
N PRO A 399 1.58 -0.60 10.59
CA PRO A 399 1.93 0.83 10.53
C PRO A 399 3.34 1.12 11.08
N GLU A 400 4.03 2.16 10.58
CA GLU A 400 5.33 2.61 11.12
C GLU A 400 5.09 3.67 12.19
N THR A 401 5.01 3.26 13.45
CA THR A 401 4.80 4.21 14.55
C THR A 401 6.14 4.66 15.12
N GLY A 402 6.64 5.82 14.70
CA GLY A 402 7.56 6.67 15.48
C GLY A 402 8.89 6.05 15.97
N VAL A 403 9.29 4.88 15.47
CA VAL A 403 10.49 4.18 15.95
C VAL A 403 11.72 5.06 15.71
N ARG A 404 12.46 5.38 16.77
CA ARG A 404 13.69 6.19 16.72
C ARG A 404 14.82 5.42 16.02
N PRO A 405 15.80 6.09 15.40
CA PRO A 405 16.99 5.44 14.84
C PRO A 405 17.70 4.53 15.87
N GLN A 406 17.96 3.27 15.51
CA GLN A 406 18.51 2.24 16.41
C GLN A 406 19.95 1.86 16.01
N VAL A 407 20.87 2.82 16.08
CA VAL A 407 22.28 2.63 15.66
C VAL A 407 22.96 1.47 16.40
N LYS A 408 22.80 1.39 17.73
CA LYS A 408 23.41 0.32 18.54
C LYS A 408 22.91 -1.06 18.12
N LEU A 409 21.61 -1.18 17.83
CA LEU A 409 21.04 -2.44 17.39
C LEU A 409 21.53 -2.83 16.00
N LEU A 410 21.59 -1.87 15.07
CA LEU A 410 22.14 -2.08 13.73
C LEU A 410 23.59 -2.62 13.80
N LEU A 411 24.46 -1.95 14.57
CA LEU A 411 25.85 -2.39 14.77
C LEU A 411 25.92 -3.75 15.46
N THR A 412 25.02 -4.04 16.41
CA THR A 412 24.95 -5.36 17.05
C THR A 412 24.58 -6.45 16.05
N CYS A 413 23.58 -6.21 15.19
CA CYS A 413 23.17 -7.17 14.16
C CYS A 413 24.27 -7.40 13.13
N VAL A 414 24.97 -6.33 12.72
CA VAL A 414 26.15 -6.42 11.84
C VAL A 414 27.27 -7.22 12.52
N GLY A 415 27.53 -6.97 13.81
CA GLY A 415 28.53 -7.70 14.59
C GLY A 415 28.22 -9.20 14.69
N VAL A 416 26.96 -9.58 14.91
CA VAL A 416 26.53 -11.00 14.87
C VAL A 416 26.65 -11.58 13.46
N GLY A 417 26.36 -10.79 12.42
CA GLY A 417 26.59 -11.19 11.03
C GLY A 417 28.07 -11.47 10.74
N VAL A 418 28.99 -10.58 11.18
CA VAL A 418 30.44 -10.80 11.07
C VAL A 418 30.87 -12.04 11.86
N LEU A 419 30.34 -12.22 13.08
CA LEU A 419 30.60 -13.42 13.86
C LEU A 419 30.15 -14.69 13.09
N ALA A 420 28.96 -14.69 12.52
CA ALA A 420 28.47 -15.81 11.70
C ALA A 420 29.33 -16.04 10.45
N ALA A 421 29.78 -14.98 9.77
CA ALA A 421 30.69 -15.05 8.62
C ALA A 421 32.03 -15.71 8.95
N VAL A 422 32.52 -15.52 10.17
CA VAL A 422 33.79 -16.10 10.62
C VAL A 422 33.59 -17.54 11.10
N LEU A 423 32.50 -17.80 11.83
CA LEU A 423 32.30 -19.06 12.54
C LEU A 423 31.64 -20.17 11.71
N LEU A 424 30.68 -19.88 10.82
CA LEU A 424 29.87 -20.93 10.17
C LEU A 424 30.45 -21.54 8.89
N PRO A 425 31.03 -20.76 7.96
CA PRO A 425 31.43 -21.28 6.65
C PRO A 425 32.43 -22.43 6.72
N TYR A 426 32.20 -23.46 5.88
CA TYR A 426 33.05 -24.66 5.76
C TYR A 426 33.18 -25.49 7.04
N ARG A 427 32.27 -25.31 8.01
CA ARG A 427 32.22 -26.11 9.23
C ARG A 427 30.95 -26.92 9.28
N ASP A 428 31.06 -28.14 9.82
CA ASP A 428 29.90 -28.93 10.19
C ASP A 428 29.11 -28.25 11.32
N MET A 429 27.81 -28.55 11.40
CA MET A 429 26.94 -28.01 12.45
C MET A 429 27.44 -28.47 13.83
N GLY A 430 27.64 -27.51 14.73
CA GLY A 430 28.30 -27.74 16.02
C GLY A 430 28.22 -26.52 16.95
N LEU A 431 29.24 -26.36 17.79
CA LEU A 431 29.36 -25.25 18.75
C LEU A 431 29.19 -23.86 18.11
N ALA A 432 29.77 -23.63 16.94
CA ALA A 432 29.66 -22.37 16.20
C ALA A 432 28.20 -21.99 15.92
N LEU A 433 27.40 -22.93 15.42
CA LEU A 433 25.98 -22.72 15.13
C LEU A 433 25.19 -22.42 16.40
N PHE A 434 25.43 -23.18 17.47
CA PHE A 434 24.81 -22.93 18.77
C PHE A 434 25.09 -21.52 19.29
N VAL A 435 26.36 -21.09 19.27
CA VAL A 435 26.76 -19.76 19.73
C VAL A 435 26.06 -18.67 18.91
N VAL A 436 26.03 -18.78 17.59
CA VAL A 436 25.36 -17.80 16.71
C VAL A 436 23.85 -17.75 16.99
N LEU A 437 23.19 -18.90 17.14
CA LEU A 437 21.74 -18.97 17.44
C LEU A 437 21.42 -18.38 18.82
N VAL A 438 22.20 -18.68 19.85
CA VAL A 438 22.00 -18.17 21.21
C VAL A 438 22.24 -16.66 21.28
N ILE A 439 23.30 -16.16 20.66
CA ILE A 439 23.58 -14.70 20.62
C ILE A 439 22.48 -13.98 19.84
N GLY A 440 22.11 -14.48 18.66
CA GLY A 440 21.00 -13.92 17.87
C GLY A 440 19.68 -13.90 18.65
N GLY A 441 19.35 -15.01 19.30
CA GLY A 441 18.18 -15.12 20.19
C GLY A 441 18.23 -14.13 21.37
N ALA A 442 19.40 -13.93 21.99
CA ALA A 442 19.59 -12.97 23.08
C ALA A 442 19.41 -11.52 22.62
N VAL A 443 19.86 -11.18 21.40
CA VAL A 443 19.61 -9.87 20.78
C VAL A 443 18.09 -9.66 20.62
N LEU A 444 17.37 -10.64 20.07
CA LEU A 444 15.91 -10.56 19.90
C LEU A 444 15.14 -10.47 21.22
N TRP A 445 15.57 -11.22 22.24
CA TRP A 445 14.98 -11.17 23.57
C TRP A 445 15.19 -9.80 24.25
N ARG A 446 16.33 -9.14 24.02
CA ARG A 446 16.58 -7.78 24.52
C ARG A 446 15.82 -6.71 23.75
N THR A 447 15.56 -6.89 22.46
CA THR A 447 14.86 -5.89 21.63
C THR A 447 13.35 -5.92 21.81
N THR A 448 12.76 -7.08 22.09
CA THR A 448 11.30 -7.18 22.24
C THR A 448 10.81 -6.47 23.51
N GLU A 449 9.72 -5.72 23.38
CA GLU A 449 9.02 -5.12 24.52
C GLU A 449 8.37 -6.17 25.44
N ARG A 450 8.15 -7.39 24.93
CA ARG A 450 7.39 -8.48 25.60
C ARG A 450 8.29 -9.50 26.30
N ARG A 451 9.52 -9.14 26.62
CA ARG A 451 10.58 -10.06 27.11
C ARG A 451 10.26 -10.81 28.41
N LEU A 452 9.36 -10.28 29.24
CA LEU A 452 8.96 -10.88 30.52
C LEU A 452 7.62 -11.64 30.46
N THR A 453 7.00 -11.75 29.29
CA THR A 453 5.78 -12.55 29.19
C THR A 453 6.10 -14.03 29.34
N THR A 454 5.22 -14.77 30.02
CA THR A 454 5.40 -16.22 30.25
C THR A 454 5.57 -17.00 28.96
N TRP A 455 4.85 -16.59 27.90
CA TRP A 455 4.99 -17.17 26.57
C TRP A 455 6.39 -16.94 25.99
N THR A 456 6.87 -15.70 25.97
CA THR A 456 8.22 -15.38 25.45
C THR A 456 9.30 -16.14 26.23
N LEU A 457 9.23 -16.16 27.57
CA LEU A 457 10.19 -16.91 28.40
C LEU A 457 10.18 -18.41 28.08
N ALA A 458 9.00 -19.03 28.00
CA ALA A 458 8.86 -20.44 27.66
C ALA A 458 9.41 -20.75 26.26
N THR A 459 9.06 -19.95 25.26
CA THR A 459 9.57 -20.14 23.89
C THR A 459 11.08 -19.92 23.80
N SER A 460 11.63 -18.93 24.52
CA SER A 460 13.08 -18.69 24.54
C SER A 460 13.84 -19.86 25.16
N ALA A 461 13.34 -20.42 26.28
CA ALA A 461 13.94 -21.60 26.90
C ALA A 461 13.92 -22.80 25.95
N VAL A 462 12.80 -23.03 25.26
CA VAL A 462 12.68 -24.12 24.27
C VAL A 462 13.55 -23.88 23.04
N CYS A 463 13.67 -22.66 22.54
CA CYS A 463 14.59 -22.33 21.45
C CYS A 463 16.06 -22.59 21.84
N VAL A 464 16.46 -22.28 23.07
CA VAL A 464 17.81 -22.62 23.58
C VAL A 464 17.99 -24.13 23.66
N GLY A 465 16.97 -24.86 24.14
CA GLY A 465 16.98 -26.32 24.10
C GLY A 465 17.14 -26.86 22.68
N LEU A 466 16.41 -26.33 21.71
CA LEU A 466 16.47 -26.76 20.31
C LEU A 466 17.83 -26.45 19.70
N ALA A 467 18.39 -25.27 19.99
CA ALA A 467 19.74 -24.91 19.56
C ALA A 467 20.81 -25.82 20.17
N SER A 468 20.63 -26.29 21.42
CA SER A 468 21.58 -27.19 22.07
C SER A 468 21.75 -28.52 21.33
N LEU A 469 20.76 -28.93 20.51
CA LEU A 469 20.88 -30.10 19.65
C LEU A 469 22.03 -30.00 18.66
N ALA A 470 22.45 -28.80 18.25
CA ALA A 470 23.64 -28.61 17.40
C ALA A 470 24.93 -29.11 18.08
N VAL A 471 24.98 -29.04 19.41
CA VAL A 471 26.15 -29.46 20.22
C VAL A 471 25.95 -30.87 20.77
N LEU A 472 24.72 -31.34 20.93
CA LEU A 472 24.44 -32.68 21.45
C LEU A 472 24.43 -33.75 20.36
N ARG A 473 24.07 -33.41 19.12
CA ARG A 473 23.83 -34.36 18.03
C ARG A 473 24.59 -34.01 16.76
N ALA A 474 24.96 -35.05 16.03
CA ALA A 474 25.64 -35.01 14.74
C ALA A 474 24.68 -35.32 13.57
N THR A 475 23.40 -35.01 13.77
CA THR A 475 22.32 -35.36 12.84
C THR A 475 21.73 -34.10 12.20
N ASP A 476 22.00 -33.90 10.90
CA ASP A 476 21.63 -32.67 10.19
C ASP A 476 20.13 -32.47 10.03
N TRP A 477 19.38 -33.53 9.73
CA TRP A 477 17.92 -33.45 9.52
C TRP A 477 17.19 -32.98 10.78
N LEU A 478 17.68 -33.39 11.96
CA LEU A 478 17.13 -33.00 13.25
C LEU A 478 17.39 -31.51 13.51
N MET A 479 18.58 -31.02 13.15
CA MET A 479 18.92 -29.61 13.29
C MET A 479 18.09 -28.71 12.38
N VAL A 480 17.84 -29.13 11.13
CA VAL A 480 16.96 -28.39 10.19
C VAL A 480 15.56 -28.23 10.80
N LEU A 481 14.99 -29.31 11.33
CA LEU A 481 13.67 -29.28 11.98
C LEU A 481 13.67 -28.39 13.23
N ALA A 482 14.72 -28.47 14.06
CA ALA A 482 14.89 -27.65 15.25
C ALA A 482 15.01 -26.16 14.93
N VAL A 483 15.74 -25.78 13.86
CA VAL A 483 15.82 -24.39 13.38
C VAL A 483 14.47 -23.92 12.87
N MET A 484 13.80 -24.68 11.99
CA MET A 484 12.48 -24.30 11.46
C MET A 484 11.46 -24.05 12.59
N LEU A 485 11.48 -24.88 13.61
CA LEU A 485 10.59 -24.76 14.75
C LEU A 485 10.99 -23.62 15.68
N GLY A 486 12.29 -23.40 15.90
CA GLY A 486 12.82 -22.25 16.62
C GLY A 486 12.44 -20.93 15.96
N ILE A 487 12.43 -20.87 14.62
CA ILE A 487 11.94 -19.73 13.84
C ILE A 487 10.46 -19.47 14.10
N LEU A 488 9.63 -20.52 14.04
CA LEU A 488 8.19 -20.39 14.29
C LEU A 488 7.90 -19.97 15.75
N LEU A 489 8.59 -20.55 16.73
CA LEU A 489 8.50 -20.15 18.13
C LEU A 489 8.92 -18.69 18.34
N THR A 490 10.04 -18.27 17.74
CA THR A 490 10.55 -16.90 17.85
C THR A 490 9.56 -15.90 17.24
N THR A 491 9.09 -16.13 16.02
CA THR A 491 8.14 -15.23 15.35
C THR A 491 6.79 -15.13 16.09
N THR A 492 6.31 -16.22 16.69
CA THR A 492 5.10 -16.16 17.54
C THR A 492 5.33 -15.46 18.88
N ALA A 493 6.53 -15.55 19.45
CA ALA A 493 6.92 -14.80 20.65
C ALA A 493 7.02 -13.29 20.38
N LEU A 494 7.56 -12.89 19.22
CA LEU A 494 7.67 -11.49 18.82
C LEU A 494 6.31 -10.85 18.51
N THR A 495 5.39 -11.61 17.89
CA THR A 495 4.10 -11.07 17.41
C THR A 495 2.91 -11.32 18.34
N ASP A 496 3.06 -12.10 19.42
CA ASP A 496 1.97 -12.56 20.29
C ASP A 496 0.83 -13.26 19.52
N ALA A 497 1.20 -14.06 18.52
CA ALA A 497 0.25 -14.85 17.72
C ALA A 497 -0.44 -15.92 18.58
N ARG A 498 -1.78 -16.03 18.47
CA ARG A 498 -2.62 -16.93 19.29
C ARG A 498 -3.39 -17.95 18.46
N GLY A 499 -3.78 -17.59 17.23
CA GLY A 499 -4.47 -18.46 16.27
C GLY A 499 -3.53 -19.00 15.18
N LEU A 500 -3.91 -20.09 14.53
CA LEU A 500 -3.10 -20.72 13.47
C LEU A 500 -2.76 -19.75 12.32
N LEU A 501 -3.73 -18.99 11.81
CA LEU A 501 -3.47 -17.99 10.76
C LEU A 501 -2.62 -16.82 11.26
N SER A 502 -2.79 -16.40 12.51
CA SER A 502 -1.92 -15.37 13.10
C SER A 502 -0.48 -15.85 13.27
N MET A 503 -0.26 -17.16 13.48
CA MET A 503 1.08 -17.74 13.54
C MET A 503 1.71 -17.76 12.14
N VAL A 504 0.94 -18.12 11.11
CA VAL A 504 1.39 -18.05 9.71
C VAL A 504 1.71 -16.60 9.32
N ALA A 505 0.85 -15.65 9.65
CA ALA A 505 1.09 -14.23 9.43
C ALA A 505 2.32 -13.71 10.21
N GLY A 506 2.52 -14.21 11.44
CA GLY A 506 3.71 -13.92 12.24
C GLY A 506 4.99 -14.46 11.60
N ALA A 507 4.99 -15.70 11.11
CA ALA A 507 6.12 -16.29 10.40
C ALA A 507 6.42 -15.54 9.09
N ALA A 508 5.38 -15.22 8.31
CA ALA A 508 5.50 -14.44 7.07
C ALA A 508 5.97 -13.00 7.31
N SER A 509 5.74 -12.44 8.50
CA SER A 509 6.20 -11.10 8.83
C SER A 509 7.73 -10.99 8.82
N TRP A 510 8.45 -12.06 9.15
CA TRP A 510 9.92 -12.00 9.22
C TRP A 510 10.59 -11.68 7.87
N PRO A 511 10.34 -12.42 6.77
CA PRO A 511 10.89 -12.03 5.46
C PRO A 511 10.32 -10.69 4.98
N LEU A 512 9.05 -10.38 5.25
CA LEU A 512 8.44 -9.09 4.89
C LEU A 512 9.07 -7.90 5.64
N ALA A 513 9.65 -8.13 6.82
CA ALA A 513 10.36 -7.11 7.59
C ALA A 513 11.59 -6.57 6.86
N ALA A 514 12.22 -7.35 5.95
CA ALA A 514 13.33 -6.88 5.14
C ALA A 514 12.93 -5.69 4.24
N LEU A 515 11.69 -5.71 3.72
CA LEU A 515 11.13 -4.61 2.92
C LEU A 515 10.56 -3.51 3.82
N ARG A 516 9.80 -3.91 4.84
CA ARG A 516 9.09 -2.97 5.74
C ARG A 516 10.04 -2.15 6.61
N GLY A 517 11.19 -2.70 6.96
CA GLY A 517 12.21 -2.08 7.82
C GLY A 517 13.17 -1.13 7.10
N LEU A 518 13.13 -1.04 5.77
CA LEU A 518 14.01 -0.15 4.98
C LEU A 518 13.99 1.32 5.43
N PRO A 519 12.84 1.94 5.76
CA PRO A 519 12.82 3.33 6.21
C PRO A 519 13.51 3.53 7.58
N LEU A 520 13.32 2.60 8.52
CA LEU A 520 14.03 2.62 9.81
C LEU A 520 15.53 2.38 9.63
N LEU A 521 15.90 1.48 8.73
CA LEU A 521 17.29 1.22 8.38
C LEU A 521 17.95 2.48 7.79
N ALA A 522 17.31 3.14 6.83
CA ALA A 522 17.79 4.38 6.25
C ALA A 522 17.98 5.48 7.30
N ARG A 523 17.01 5.64 8.21
CA ARG A 523 17.10 6.60 9.33
C ARG A 523 18.23 6.24 10.31
N SER A 524 18.44 4.96 10.58
CA SER A 524 19.50 4.46 11.46
C SER A 524 20.90 4.65 10.83
N ILE A 525 21.04 4.37 9.53
CA ILE A 525 22.28 4.61 8.77
C ILE A 525 22.58 6.12 8.68
N GLY A 526 21.56 6.94 8.42
CA GLY A 526 21.71 8.40 8.41
C GLY A 526 22.08 8.98 9.78
N ALA A 527 21.60 8.38 10.88
CA ALA A 527 22.00 8.79 12.22
C ALA A 527 23.47 8.45 12.53
N THR A 528 24.01 7.36 11.98
CA THR A 528 25.45 7.04 12.04
C THR A 528 26.33 8.04 11.29
N SER A 529 25.81 8.76 10.29
CA SER A 529 26.59 9.73 9.51
C SER A 529 26.93 11.02 10.26
N ARG A 530 26.44 11.20 11.49
CA ARG A 530 26.85 12.32 12.37
C ARG A 530 28.24 12.10 12.99
N VAL A 531 28.89 10.96 12.76
CA VAL A 531 30.30 10.70 13.11
C VAL A 531 31.16 11.01 11.87
N SER A 532 31.85 12.14 11.89
CA SER A 532 32.22 12.94 10.69
C SER A 532 33.28 12.36 9.74
N ILE A 533 33.98 11.27 10.06
CA ILE A 533 35.09 10.76 9.23
C ILE A 533 34.95 9.28 8.85
N VAL A 534 34.31 8.47 9.69
CA VAL A 534 34.32 7.00 9.50
C VAL A 534 33.43 6.58 8.33
N TRP A 535 32.29 7.23 8.10
CA TRP A 535 31.33 6.79 7.09
C TRP A 535 31.78 6.99 5.64
N PRO A 536 32.38 8.14 5.24
CA PRO A 536 32.99 8.27 3.93
C PRO A 536 34.12 7.24 3.72
N VAL A 537 34.95 7.00 4.73
CA VAL A 537 36.05 6.03 4.66
C VAL A 537 35.52 4.60 4.50
N VAL A 538 34.51 4.20 5.27
CA VAL A 538 33.87 2.87 5.17
C VAL A 538 33.13 2.72 3.84
N ARG A 539 32.42 3.75 3.37
CA ARG A 539 31.73 3.73 2.07
C ARG A 539 32.73 3.60 0.94
N THR A 540 33.81 4.38 0.96
CA THR A 540 34.87 4.31 -0.04
C THR A 540 35.57 2.96 0.04
N ALA A 541 35.92 2.46 1.23
CA ALA A 541 36.53 1.14 1.39
C ALA A 541 35.61 0.01 0.89
N ALA A 542 34.31 0.06 1.18
CA ALA A 542 33.35 -0.94 0.70
C ALA A 542 33.19 -0.90 -0.83
N ILE A 543 33.06 0.29 -1.42
CA ILE A 543 33.00 0.46 -2.88
C ILE A 543 34.32 0.01 -3.52
N SER A 544 35.46 0.35 -2.93
CA SER A 544 36.79 -0.08 -3.39
C SER A 544 36.97 -1.59 -3.29
N ILE A 545 36.50 -2.23 -2.22
CA ILE A 545 36.53 -3.70 -2.08
C ILE A 545 35.62 -4.36 -3.11
N VAL A 546 34.39 -3.87 -3.29
CA VAL A 546 33.47 -4.40 -4.31
C VAL A 546 34.05 -4.23 -5.71
N ALA A 547 34.60 -3.05 -6.04
CA ALA A 547 35.27 -2.82 -7.31
C ALA A 547 36.48 -3.73 -7.48
N LEU A 548 37.30 -3.90 -6.44
CA LEU A 548 38.47 -4.79 -6.47
C LEU A 548 38.07 -6.25 -6.68
N VAL A 549 37.00 -6.73 -6.04
CA VAL A 549 36.47 -8.09 -6.22
C VAL A 549 35.94 -8.27 -7.64
N VAL A 550 35.08 -7.35 -8.10
CA VAL A 550 34.44 -7.46 -9.42
C VAL A 550 35.48 -7.35 -10.53
N PHE A 551 36.30 -6.30 -10.54
CA PHE A 551 37.31 -6.10 -11.57
C PHE A 551 38.48 -7.08 -11.43
N GLY A 552 38.90 -7.40 -10.21
CA GLY A 552 39.95 -8.38 -9.96
C GLY A 552 39.55 -9.77 -10.43
N GLY A 553 38.32 -10.21 -10.15
CA GLY A 553 37.76 -11.45 -10.67
C GLY A 553 37.60 -11.43 -12.20
N LEU A 554 37.08 -10.34 -12.77
CA LEU A 554 36.91 -10.22 -14.23
C LEU A 554 38.27 -10.29 -14.96
N PHE A 555 39.28 -9.56 -14.49
CA PHE A 555 40.62 -9.58 -15.08
C PHE A 555 41.35 -10.89 -14.83
N ALA A 556 41.20 -11.50 -13.65
CA ALA A 556 41.76 -12.83 -13.38
C ALA A 556 41.13 -13.91 -14.28
N SER A 557 39.84 -13.79 -14.61
CA SER A 557 39.14 -14.71 -15.51
C SER A 557 39.47 -14.47 -16.99
N GLY A 558 39.74 -13.21 -17.37
CA GLY A 558 40.00 -12.81 -18.75
C GLY A 558 41.46 -12.92 -19.20
N ASP A 559 42.42 -12.92 -18.27
CA ASP A 559 43.85 -12.99 -18.56
C ASP A 559 44.58 -13.98 -17.63
N ALA A 560 45.17 -15.01 -18.23
CA ALA A 560 45.87 -16.08 -17.52
C ALA A 560 47.11 -15.58 -16.75
N ILE A 561 47.78 -14.53 -17.24
CA ILE A 561 48.95 -13.95 -16.56
C ILE A 561 48.49 -13.23 -15.30
N PHE A 562 47.49 -12.35 -15.41
CA PHE A 562 46.91 -11.66 -14.26
C PHE A 562 46.28 -12.63 -13.25
N GLY A 563 45.59 -13.67 -13.71
CA GLY A 563 45.05 -14.74 -12.86
C GLY A 563 46.15 -15.45 -12.05
N SER A 564 47.31 -15.73 -12.67
CA SER A 564 48.44 -16.36 -11.98
C SER A 564 49.04 -15.46 -10.89
N TRP A 565 49.17 -14.14 -11.13
CA TRP A 565 49.64 -13.19 -10.13
C TRP A 565 48.63 -12.97 -9.00
N ALA A 566 47.34 -12.90 -9.33
CA ALA A 566 46.27 -12.80 -8.34
C ALA A 566 46.26 -14.01 -7.41
N SER A 567 46.45 -15.22 -7.96
CA SER A 567 46.57 -16.46 -7.17
C SER A 567 47.86 -16.53 -6.34
N ALA A 568 48.95 -15.91 -6.80
CA ALA A 568 50.24 -15.88 -6.11
C ALA A 568 50.34 -14.80 -5.00
N LEU A 569 49.67 -13.66 -5.15
CA LEU A 569 49.63 -12.60 -4.14
C LEU A 569 48.63 -12.91 -3.01
N VAL A 570 47.62 -13.75 -3.26
CA VAL A 570 46.60 -14.12 -2.28
C VAL A 570 46.44 -15.66 -2.21
N PRO A 571 47.47 -16.40 -1.75
CA PRO A 571 47.51 -17.87 -1.88
C PRO A 571 46.54 -18.63 -0.96
N GLN A 572 45.89 -17.94 -0.01
CA GLN A 572 45.03 -18.56 1.02
C GLN A 572 43.61 -17.98 1.10
N PHE A 573 43.29 -16.91 0.37
CA PHE A 573 41.90 -16.46 0.22
C PHE A 573 41.42 -16.87 -1.17
N ALA A 574 40.92 -18.10 -1.29
CA ALA A 574 40.02 -18.40 -2.40
C ALA A 574 38.89 -17.35 -2.37
N TRP A 575 38.75 -16.55 -3.43
CA TRP A 575 37.75 -15.49 -3.50
C TRP A 575 36.33 -16.03 -3.24
N ASP A 576 36.10 -17.30 -3.56
CA ASP A 576 34.88 -18.07 -3.27
C ASP A 576 34.61 -18.15 -1.75
N SER A 577 35.65 -18.30 -0.93
CA SER A 577 35.56 -18.37 0.54
C SER A 577 35.23 -17.03 1.16
N LEU A 578 35.86 -15.94 0.69
CA LEU A 578 35.52 -14.61 1.18
C LEU A 578 34.10 -14.21 0.76
N THR A 579 33.71 -14.54 -0.47
CA THR A 579 32.36 -14.28 -1.02
C THR A 579 31.30 -15.04 -0.23
N PHE A 580 31.53 -16.34 0.01
CA PHE A 580 30.62 -17.16 0.80
C PHE A 580 30.53 -16.70 2.26
N ARG A 581 31.65 -16.32 2.90
CA ARG A 581 31.65 -15.76 4.26
C ARG A 581 30.89 -14.43 4.34
N PHE A 582 31.17 -13.51 3.42
CA PHE A 582 30.46 -12.24 3.33
C PHE A 582 28.96 -12.46 3.15
N PHE A 583 28.59 -13.37 2.24
CA PHE A 583 27.20 -13.72 2.02
C PHE A 583 26.55 -14.28 3.29
N VAL A 584 27.17 -15.26 3.95
CA VAL A 584 26.64 -15.85 5.19
C VAL A 584 26.45 -14.78 6.26
N GLY A 585 27.44 -13.88 6.42
CA GLY A 585 27.31 -12.77 7.37
C GLY A 585 26.25 -11.76 7.01
N PHE A 586 26.12 -11.42 5.73
CA PHE A 586 25.08 -10.53 5.22
C PHE A 586 23.68 -11.12 5.42
N VAL A 587 23.49 -12.40 5.09
CA VAL A 587 22.19 -13.08 5.27
C VAL A 587 21.86 -13.27 6.74
N MET A 588 22.80 -13.72 7.57
CA MET A 588 22.54 -13.90 9.01
C MET A 588 22.32 -12.57 9.73
N GLY A 589 23.15 -11.57 9.44
CA GLY A 589 23.00 -10.22 9.98
C GLY A 589 21.71 -9.53 9.49
N GLY A 590 21.38 -9.68 8.21
CA GLY A 590 20.15 -9.17 7.60
C GLY A 590 18.89 -9.86 8.14
N ALA A 591 18.90 -11.18 8.26
CA ALA A 591 17.81 -11.94 8.87
C ALA A 591 17.62 -11.57 10.35
N LEU A 592 18.70 -11.44 11.12
CA LEU A 592 18.63 -10.97 12.51
C LEU A 592 18.08 -9.55 12.60
N LEU A 593 18.53 -8.64 11.71
CA LEU A 593 18.05 -7.27 11.64
C LEU A 593 16.55 -7.20 11.29
N ALA A 594 16.11 -8.03 10.34
CA ALA A 594 14.70 -8.15 9.98
C ALA A 594 13.86 -8.68 11.15
N ALA A 595 14.33 -9.71 11.87
CA ALA A 595 13.68 -10.21 13.08
C ALA A 595 13.67 -9.14 14.19
N ALA A 596 14.74 -8.37 14.34
CA ALA A 596 14.83 -7.30 15.31
C ALA A 596 13.88 -6.14 14.97
N TYR A 597 13.62 -5.89 13.69
CA TYR A 597 12.56 -4.97 13.27
C TYR A 597 11.18 -5.47 13.71
N VAL A 598 10.87 -6.76 13.51
CA VAL A 598 9.61 -7.37 14.01
C VAL A 598 9.53 -7.25 15.54
N ALA A 599 10.64 -7.42 16.25
CA ALA A 599 10.69 -7.29 17.70
C ALA A 599 10.40 -5.85 18.19
N LEU A 600 10.87 -4.84 17.45
CA LEU A 600 10.67 -3.42 17.74
C LEU A 600 9.28 -2.91 17.32
N ASN A 601 8.77 -3.37 16.18
CA ASN A 601 7.49 -2.96 15.64
C ASN A 601 6.68 -4.20 15.22
N PRO A 602 6.12 -4.96 16.17
CA PRO A 602 5.41 -6.19 15.85
C PRO A 602 4.11 -5.91 15.06
N PRO A 603 3.86 -6.59 13.93
CA PRO A 603 2.63 -6.44 13.18
C PRO A 603 1.41 -6.88 13.98
N ARG A 604 0.25 -6.31 13.64
CA ARG A 604 -1.05 -6.64 14.25
C ARG A 604 -1.61 -7.95 13.69
N VAL A 605 -0.87 -9.04 13.81
CA VAL A 605 -1.22 -10.37 13.28
C VAL A 605 -2.53 -10.93 13.85
N GLN A 606 -2.98 -10.41 15.00
CA GLN A 606 -4.27 -10.75 15.60
C GLN A 606 -5.46 -10.26 14.78
N ARG A 607 -5.26 -9.37 13.79
CA ARG A 607 -6.29 -8.99 12.82
C ARG A 607 -6.43 -10.00 11.67
N VAL A 608 -5.40 -10.82 11.44
CA VAL A 608 -5.45 -11.90 10.44
C VAL A 608 -6.16 -13.11 11.07
N VAL A 609 -7.48 -13.03 11.10
CA VAL A 609 -8.34 -14.10 11.61
C VAL A 609 -9.36 -14.44 10.54
N LEU A 610 -9.72 -15.72 10.43
CA LEU A 610 -10.91 -16.11 9.67
C LEU A 610 -12.13 -15.40 10.26
N PRO A 611 -13.05 -14.87 9.42
CA PRO A 611 -14.32 -14.32 9.88
C PRO A 611 -15.01 -15.31 10.82
N ALA A 612 -15.68 -14.79 11.86
CA ALA A 612 -16.48 -15.62 12.74
C ALA A 612 -17.50 -16.40 11.89
N GLY A 613 -17.40 -17.73 11.90
CA GLY A 613 -18.34 -18.57 11.17
C GLY A 613 -19.73 -18.35 11.74
N ARG A 614 -20.69 -17.94 10.90
CA ARG A 614 -22.09 -17.92 11.31
C ARG A 614 -22.51 -19.37 11.63
N PRO A 615 -22.98 -19.65 12.86
CA PRO A 615 -23.46 -20.98 13.21
C PRO A 615 -24.61 -21.36 12.27
N VAL A 616 -24.71 -22.65 11.95
CA VAL A 616 -25.83 -23.15 11.14
C VAL A 616 -27.13 -23.01 11.93
N THR A 617 -28.21 -22.65 11.23
CA THR A 617 -29.53 -22.48 11.86
C THR A 617 -30.15 -23.83 12.21
N ARG A 618 -29.86 -24.86 11.40
CA ARG A 618 -30.42 -26.21 11.59
C ARG A 618 -29.33 -27.20 12.02
N PRO A 619 -29.51 -27.95 13.12
CA PRO A 619 -28.50 -28.88 13.63
C PRO A 619 -28.06 -29.95 12.62
N PHE A 620 -28.96 -30.42 11.75
CA PHE A 620 -28.64 -31.50 10.80
C PHE A 620 -27.58 -31.10 9.77
N GLU A 621 -27.43 -29.80 9.46
CA GLU A 621 -26.47 -29.31 8.45
C GLU A 621 -25.02 -29.63 8.82
N TRP A 622 -24.72 -29.80 10.11
CA TRP A 622 -23.39 -30.20 10.58
C TRP A 622 -23.38 -31.59 11.23
N VAL A 623 -24.46 -31.98 11.91
CA VAL A 623 -24.53 -33.29 12.58
C VAL A 623 -24.55 -34.44 11.58
N VAL A 624 -25.28 -34.33 10.46
CA VAL A 624 -25.39 -35.44 9.49
C VAL A 624 -24.05 -35.72 8.79
N PRO A 625 -23.33 -34.73 8.23
CA PRO A 625 -22.02 -34.99 7.62
C PRO A 625 -21.01 -35.55 8.61
N VAL A 626 -20.91 -34.98 9.81
CA VAL A 626 -19.97 -35.47 10.84
C VAL A 626 -20.39 -36.84 11.37
N GLY A 627 -21.70 -37.08 11.54
CA GLY A 627 -22.26 -38.36 11.93
C GLY A 627 -21.97 -39.47 10.92
N LEU A 628 -21.99 -39.16 9.61
CA LEU A 628 -21.59 -40.09 8.56
C LEU A 628 -20.10 -40.45 8.68
N VAL A 629 -19.23 -39.47 8.94
CA VAL A 629 -17.80 -39.72 9.19
C VAL A 629 -17.62 -40.59 10.43
N VAL A 630 -18.34 -40.31 11.53
CA VAL A 630 -18.32 -41.15 12.73
C VAL A 630 -18.76 -42.58 12.40
N ALA A 631 -19.85 -42.77 11.65
CA ALA A 631 -20.32 -44.10 11.25
C ALA A 631 -19.30 -44.87 10.41
N LEU A 632 -18.62 -44.19 9.47
CA LEU A 632 -17.52 -44.77 8.69
C LEU A 632 -16.34 -45.17 9.59
N PHE A 633 -15.98 -44.33 10.57
CA PHE A 633 -14.92 -44.65 11.52
C PHE A 633 -15.30 -45.83 12.41
N VAL A 634 -16.56 -45.94 12.84
CA VAL A 634 -17.05 -47.12 13.57
C VAL A 634 -16.93 -48.38 12.69
N ALA A 635 -17.40 -48.32 11.44
CA ALA A 635 -17.28 -49.45 10.51
C ALA A 635 -15.81 -49.86 10.29
N PHE A 636 -14.92 -48.88 10.14
CA PHE A 636 -13.48 -49.11 10.02
C PHE A 636 -12.90 -49.77 11.29
N VAL A 637 -13.23 -49.26 12.48
CA VAL A 637 -12.77 -49.84 13.75
C VAL A 637 -13.30 -51.26 13.94
N VAL A 638 -14.55 -51.55 13.55
CA VAL A 638 -15.11 -52.91 13.56
C VAL A 638 -14.36 -53.81 12.59
N ALA A 639 -14.05 -53.35 11.38
CA ALA A 639 -13.26 -54.11 10.41
C ALA A 639 -11.84 -54.41 10.94
N GLN A 640 -11.20 -53.44 11.59
CA GLN A 640 -9.89 -53.61 12.24
C GLN A 640 -9.95 -54.60 13.40
N ALA A 641 -10.98 -54.51 14.26
CA ALA A 641 -11.18 -55.46 15.34
C ALA A 641 -11.39 -56.88 14.80
N ALA A 642 -12.20 -57.04 13.75
CA ALA A 642 -12.41 -58.34 13.10
C ALA A 642 -11.10 -58.90 12.51
N ALA A 643 -10.26 -58.06 11.89
CA ALA A 643 -8.94 -58.47 11.40
C ALA A 643 -8.00 -58.89 12.55
N LEU A 644 -8.02 -58.17 13.68
CA LEU A 644 -7.21 -58.46 14.86
C LEU A 644 -7.62 -59.78 15.54
N PHE A 645 -8.92 -60.01 15.73
CA PHE A 645 -9.43 -61.25 16.35
C PHE A 645 -9.43 -62.45 15.39
N GLY A 646 -9.59 -62.21 14.09
CA GLY A 646 -9.60 -63.26 13.06
C GLY A 646 -8.22 -63.81 12.71
N GLY A 647 -7.14 -63.12 13.08
CA GLY A 647 -5.76 -63.55 12.83
C GLY A 647 -5.36 -63.58 11.34
N HIS A 648 -4.20 -64.15 11.08
CA HIS A 648 -3.57 -64.19 9.74
C HIS A 648 -4.46 -64.87 8.68
N ASP A 649 -5.12 -65.97 9.05
CA ASP A 649 -5.99 -66.74 8.14
C ASP A 649 -7.25 -66.00 7.72
N TYR A 650 -7.75 -65.08 8.55
CA TYR A 650 -8.89 -64.25 8.22
C TYR A 650 -8.51 -63.18 7.20
N VAL A 651 -7.40 -62.46 7.42
CA VAL A 651 -6.94 -61.41 6.50
C VAL A 651 -6.62 -62.00 5.13
N GLN A 652 -5.90 -63.13 5.08
CA GLN A 652 -5.53 -63.79 3.83
C GLN A 652 -6.74 -64.31 3.05
N ARG A 653 -7.73 -64.94 3.71
CA ARG A 653 -8.96 -65.41 3.04
C ARG A 653 -9.82 -64.27 2.50
N THR A 654 -9.84 -63.13 3.19
CA THR A 654 -10.75 -62.02 2.85
C THR A 654 -10.15 -61.07 1.81
N THR A 655 -8.83 -60.83 1.87
CA THR A 655 -8.16 -59.84 1.01
C THR A 655 -7.28 -60.45 -0.08
N GLY A 656 -6.89 -61.73 0.06
CA GLY A 656 -5.90 -62.37 -0.81
C GLY A 656 -4.46 -61.87 -0.60
N LEU A 657 -4.23 -60.91 0.29
CA LEU A 657 -2.90 -60.37 0.60
C LEU A 657 -2.22 -61.22 1.68
N THR A 658 -0.89 -61.31 1.60
CA THR A 658 -0.11 -61.79 2.74
C THR A 658 -0.23 -60.79 3.89
N TYR A 659 -0.08 -61.25 5.13
CA TYR A 659 -0.14 -60.36 6.29
C TYR A 659 0.90 -59.24 6.21
N ALA A 660 2.08 -59.52 5.65
CA ALA A 660 3.10 -58.53 5.39
C ALA A 660 2.60 -57.46 4.40
N ASP A 661 2.10 -57.84 3.22
CA ASP A 661 1.58 -56.92 2.20
C ASP A 661 0.40 -56.06 2.70
N TYR A 662 -0.48 -56.66 3.50
CA TYR A 662 -1.58 -55.97 4.17
C TYR A 662 -1.07 -54.84 5.09
N VAL A 663 0.03 -55.08 5.80
CA VAL A 663 0.66 -54.12 6.73
C VAL A 663 1.38 -52.97 6.00
N HIS A 664 1.77 -53.12 4.72
CA HIS A 664 2.33 -52.02 3.91
C HIS A 664 1.27 -51.08 3.31
N GLN A 665 0.13 -51.62 2.84
CA GLN A 665 -0.86 -50.84 2.06
C GLN A 665 -1.78 -49.93 2.88
N GLY A 666 -1.70 -48.61 2.66
CA GLY A 666 -2.64 -47.65 3.23
C GLY A 666 -2.23 -47.05 4.58
N PHE A 667 -1.01 -47.30 5.07
CA PHE A 667 -0.48 -46.60 6.25
C PHE A 667 -0.58 -45.07 6.10
N GLY A 668 -0.07 -44.52 5.00
CA GLY A 668 -0.14 -43.06 4.76
C GLY A 668 -1.57 -42.53 4.65
N GLN A 669 -2.54 -43.38 4.28
CA GLN A 669 -3.95 -43.01 4.24
C GLN A 669 -4.53 -42.85 5.65
N LEU A 670 -4.07 -43.64 6.64
CA LEU A 670 -4.50 -43.52 8.03
C LEU A 670 -3.98 -42.21 8.65
N THR A 671 -2.71 -41.88 8.44
CA THR A 671 -2.16 -40.58 8.87
C THR A 671 -2.91 -39.42 8.22
N PHE A 672 -3.20 -39.51 6.91
CA PHE A 672 -4.00 -38.50 6.21
C PHE A 672 -5.42 -38.41 6.78
N ALA A 673 -6.04 -39.53 7.12
CA ALA A 673 -7.36 -39.57 7.76
C ALA A 673 -7.35 -38.87 9.13
N THR A 674 -6.30 -39.05 9.95
CA THR A 674 -6.13 -38.34 11.22
C THR A 674 -6.05 -36.81 11.00
N VAL A 675 -5.26 -36.35 10.05
CA VAL A 675 -5.15 -34.90 9.70
C VAL A 675 -6.48 -34.35 9.18
N LEU A 676 -7.15 -35.08 8.27
CA LEU A 676 -8.45 -34.70 7.74
C LEU A 676 -9.52 -34.67 8.83
N THR A 677 -9.41 -35.54 9.84
CA THR A 677 -10.32 -35.54 11.00
C THR A 677 -10.12 -34.29 11.85
N LEU A 678 -8.89 -33.87 12.13
CA LEU A 678 -8.61 -32.61 12.82
C LEU A 678 -9.19 -31.41 12.06
N LEU A 679 -9.08 -31.40 10.72
CA LEU A 679 -9.71 -30.38 9.87
C LEU A 679 -11.24 -30.43 9.97
N THR A 680 -11.83 -31.62 9.90
CA THR A 680 -13.28 -31.85 10.02
C THR A 680 -13.79 -31.34 11.37
N ILE A 681 -13.09 -31.65 12.46
CA ILE A 681 -13.40 -31.13 13.81
C ILE A 681 -13.31 -29.61 13.84
N ALA A 682 -12.26 -29.02 13.24
CA ALA A 682 -12.09 -27.56 13.22
C ALA A 682 -13.22 -26.85 12.45
N ILE A 683 -13.69 -27.42 11.34
CA ILE A 683 -14.82 -26.89 10.55
C ILE A 683 -16.13 -27.06 11.32
N ALA A 684 -16.41 -28.26 11.82
CA ALA A 684 -17.62 -28.55 12.58
C ALA A 684 -17.72 -27.69 13.85
N ALA A 685 -16.62 -27.52 14.58
CA ALA A 685 -16.56 -26.66 15.77
C ALA A 685 -16.76 -25.17 15.45
N ARG A 686 -16.56 -24.72 14.21
CA ARG A 686 -16.88 -23.34 13.78
C ARG A 686 -18.34 -23.17 13.38
N LYS A 687 -18.98 -24.23 12.88
CA LYS A 687 -20.36 -24.19 12.37
C LYS A 687 -21.41 -24.59 13.40
N ALA A 688 -21.05 -25.37 14.41
CA ALA A 688 -22.01 -25.90 15.38
C ALA A 688 -22.56 -24.81 16.33
N PRO A 689 -23.89 -24.72 16.52
CA PRO A 689 -24.53 -23.83 17.49
C PRO A 689 -24.21 -24.25 18.95
N ARG A 690 -24.19 -23.30 19.88
CA ARG A 690 -23.76 -23.51 21.29
C ARG A 690 -24.62 -22.77 22.32
N GLU A 691 -25.80 -22.30 21.91
CA GLU A 691 -26.64 -21.42 22.73
C GLU A 691 -27.34 -22.24 23.82
N THR A 692 -27.89 -23.39 23.46
CA THR A 692 -28.62 -24.25 24.41
C THR A 692 -27.74 -25.31 25.08
N ALA A 693 -28.17 -25.80 26.24
CA ALA A 693 -27.48 -26.90 26.93
C ALA A 693 -27.47 -28.19 26.10
N ARG A 694 -28.57 -28.46 25.37
CA ARG A 694 -28.70 -29.60 24.45
C ARG A 694 -27.72 -29.50 23.30
N GLU A 695 -27.59 -28.33 22.67
CA GLU A 695 -26.60 -28.10 21.60
C GLU A 695 -25.17 -28.34 22.09
N ARG A 696 -24.81 -27.82 23.26
CA ARG A 696 -23.49 -28.06 23.85
C ARG A 696 -23.22 -29.55 24.12
N LEU A 697 -24.24 -30.29 24.56
CA LEU A 697 -24.15 -31.73 24.76
C LEU A 697 -23.96 -32.48 23.42
N VAL A 698 -24.73 -32.15 22.39
CA VAL A 698 -24.61 -32.77 21.05
C VAL A 698 -23.24 -32.52 20.44
N VAL A 699 -22.71 -31.30 20.55
CA VAL A 699 -21.34 -30.97 20.09
C VAL A 699 -20.29 -31.81 20.81
N ARG A 700 -20.40 -31.95 22.14
CA ARG A 700 -19.48 -32.78 22.92
C ARG A 700 -19.58 -34.26 22.56
N ALA A 701 -20.80 -34.78 22.38
CA ALA A 701 -21.03 -36.17 22.05
C ALA A 701 -20.49 -36.52 20.66
N VAL A 702 -20.87 -35.75 19.63
CA VAL A 702 -20.50 -36.04 18.23
C VAL A 702 -18.99 -35.83 18.00
N LEU A 703 -18.44 -34.68 18.41
CA LEU A 703 -17.01 -34.42 18.22
C LEU A 703 -16.15 -35.26 19.17
N GLY A 704 -16.64 -35.56 20.38
CA GLY A 704 -15.96 -36.45 21.32
C GLY A 704 -15.90 -37.89 20.80
N ALA A 705 -16.98 -38.41 20.23
CA ALA A 705 -16.99 -39.72 19.58
C ALA A 705 -16.02 -39.77 18.40
N LEU A 706 -16.01 -38.73 17.55
CA LEU A 706 -15.06 -38.63 16.45
C LEU A 706 -13.61 -38.66 16.96
N CYS A 707 -13.26 -37.83 17.95
CA CYS A 707 -11.93 -37.84 18.56
C CYS A 707 -11.54 -39.20 19.15
N ALA A 708 -12.44 -39.85 19.88
CA ALA A 708 -12.18 -41.16 20.48
C ALA A 708 -11.89 -42.22 19.42
N LEU A 709 -12.70 -42.26 18.36
CA LEU A 709 -12.47 -43.17 17.23
C LEU A 709 -11.17 -42.84 16.49
N THR A 710 -10.83 -41.56 16.32
CA THR A 710 -9.54 -41.16 15.75
C THR A 710 -8.37 -41.66 16.60
N LEU A 711 -8.45 -41.62 17.93
CA LEU A 711 -7.40 -42.18 18.79
C LEU A 711 -7.24 -43.70 18.61
N VAL A 712 -8.33 -44.42 18.39
CA VAL A 712 -8.27 -45.85 18.03
C VAL A 712 -7.59 -46.06 16.68
N VAL A 713 -7.86 -45.20 15.69
CA VAL A 713 -7.19 -45.24 14.37
C VAL A 713 -5.69 -44.96 14.50
N VAL A 714 -5.30 -43.94 15.27
CA VAL A 714 -3.89 -43.63 15.58
C VAL A 714 -3.20 -44.84 16.23
N GLY A 715 -3.85 -45.46 17.24
CA GLY A 715 -3.32 -46.66 17.89
C GLY A 715 -3.19 -47.86 16.93
N SER A 716 -4.15 -48.05 16.04
CA SER A 716 -4.09 -49.07 14.98
C SER A 716 -2.94 -48.80 14.00
N ALA A 717 -2.73 -47.54 13.60
CA ALA A 717 -1.64 -47.17 12.70
C ALA A 717 -0.26 -47.42 13.34
N LEU A 718 -0.09 -47.06 14.62
CA LEU A 718 1.15 -47.30 15.37
C LEU A 718 1.43 -48.80 15.54
N HIS A 719 0.42 -49.59 15.92
CA HIS A 719 0.58 -51.04 16.03
C HIS A 719 0.97 -51.69 14.70
N ARG A 720 0.38 -51.21 13.61
CA ARG A 720 0.67 -51.69 12.28
C ARG A 720 2.09 -51.32 11.83
N MET A 721 2.58 -50.13 12.16
CA MET A 721 3.97 -49.74 11.90
C MET A 721 4.96 -50.54 12.76
N ASP A 722 4.62 -50.86 14.01
CA ASP A 722 5.45 -51.72 14.87
C ASP A 722 5.60 -53.13 14.27
N LEU A 723 4.51 -53.77 13.85
CA LEU A 723 4.55 -55.07 13.16
C LEU A 723 5.39 -55.03 11.88
N TYR A 724 5.27 -53.93 11.13
CA TYR A 724 6.10 -53.68 9.95
C TYR A 724 7.58 -53.66 10.32
N GLN A 725 7.95 -52.88 11.33
CA GLN A 725 9.33 -52.69 11.76
C GLN A 725 9.94 -53.99 12.27
N GLN A 726 9.16 -54.82 12.97
CA GLN A 726 9.62 -56.15 13.40
C GLN A 726 9.92 -57.06 12.20
N ALA A 727 9.07 -57.03 11.16
CA ALA A 727 9.25 -57.84 9.96
C ALA A 727 10.43 -57.38 9.08
N TYR A 728 10.53 -56.08 8.81
CA TYR A 728 11.46 -55.49 7.82
C TYR A 728 12.62 -54.68 8.39
N GLY A 729 12.72 -54.57 9.72
CA GLY A 729 13.73 -53.77 10.40
C GLY A 729 13.30 -52.32 10.65
N PHE A 730 14.08 -51.63 11.48
CA PHE A 730 13.80 -50.25 11.88
C PHE A 730 14.55 -49.27 10.98
N THR A 731 13.90 -48.15 10.64
CA THR A 731 14.55 -47.04 9.93
C THR A 731 14.20 -45.72 10.59
N VAL A 732 15.07 -44.73 10.47
CA VAL A 732 14.86 -43.36 11.00
C VAL A 732 13.55 -42.77 10.44
N LEU A 733 13.24 -43.02 9.16
CA LEU A 733 11.99 -42.54 8.56
C LEU A 733 10.76 -43.16 9.23
N ARG A 734 10.77 -44.48 9.51
CA ARG A 734 9.65 -45.16 10.17
C ARG A 734 9.46 -44.66 11.61
N VAL A 735 10.55 -44.47 12.35
CA VAL A 735 10.50 -43.90 13.71
C VAL A 735 10.02 -42.45 13.71
N LEU A 736 10.43 -41.65 12.71
CA LEU A 736 9.95 -40.28 12.56
C LEU A 736 8.43 -40.26 12.28
N VAL A 737 7.96 -41.21 11.47
CA VAL A 737 6.55 -41.40 11.18
C VAL A 737 5.78 -41.78 12.46
N ASP A 738 6.30 -42.68 13.30
CA ASP A 738 5.68 -42.99 14.59
C ASP A 738 5.62 -41.78 15.51
N ALA A 739 6.72 -41.02 15.60
CA ALA A 739 6.76 -39.79 16.39
C ALA A 739 5.73 -38.76 15.89
N PHE A 740 5.56 -38.64 14.57
CA PHE A 740 4.57 -37.76 13.96
C PHE A 740 3.13 -38.22 14.24
N GLU A 741 2.84 -39.51 14.12
CA GLU A 741 1.52 -40.08 14.40
C GLU A 741 1.17 -39.97 15.90
N LEU A 742 2.14 -40.21 16.80
CA LEU A 742 2.00 -39.94 18.24
C LEU A 742 1.71 -38.48 18.53
N TRP A 743 2.39 -37.55 17.83
CA TRP A 743 2.12 -36.12 17.97
C TRP A 743 0.72 -35.76 17.48
N LEU A 744 0.26 -36.31 16.35
CA LEU A 744 -1.13 -36.15 15.89
C LEU A 744 -2.14 -36.69 16.91
N GLY A 745 -1.87 -37.85 17.51
CA GLY A 745 -2.66 -38.41 18.61
C GLY A 745 -2.74 -37.45 19.80
N LEU A 746 -1.60 -36.85 20.20
CA LEU A 746 -1.58 -35.82 21.23
C LEU A 746 -2.43 -34.60 20.82
N LEU A 747 -2.39 -34.15 19.56
CA LEU A 747 -3.26 -33.08 19.09
C LEU A 747 -4.75 -33.44 19.23
N VAL A 748 -5.14 -34.67 18.91
CA VAL A 748 -6.52 -35.15 19.11
C VAL A 748 -6.89 -35.12 20.59
N VAL A 749 -5.99 -35.51 21.51
CA VAL A 749 -6.21 -35.39 22.95
C VAL A 749 -6.39 -33.92 23.36
N LEU A 750 -5.53 -33.01 22.90
CA LEU A 750 -5.65 -31.57 23.20
C LEU A 750 -6.96 -30.98 22.66
N VAL A 751 -7.38 -31.39 21.46
CA VAL A 751 -8.68 -31.02 20.86
C VAL A 751 -9.83 -31.54 21.70
N THR A 752 -9.73 -32.77 22.20
CA THR A 752 -10.73 -33.37 23.10
C THR A 752 -10.87 -32.57 24.38
N VAL A 753 -9.76 -32.19 25.02
CA VAL A 753 -9.75 -31.32 26.22
C VAL A 753 -10.37 -29.94 25.92
N ALA A 754 -10.04 -29.35 24.76
CA ALA A 754 -10.62 -28.08 24.33
C ALA A 754 -12.14 -28.19 24.07
N GLY A 755 -12.59 -29.31 23.52
CA GLY A 755 -14.00 -29.62 23.28
C GLY A 755 -14.80 -29.81 24.57
N ILE A 756 -14.23 -30.51 25.57
CA ILE A 756 -14.85 -30.68 26.90
C ILE A 756 -15.00 -29.32 27.59
N ARG A 757 -13.93 -28.52 27.61
CA ARG A 757 -13.92 -27.18 28.23
C ARG A 757 -14.62 -26.09 27.40
N LEU A 758 -14.99 -26.39 26.15
CA LEU A 758 -15.55 -25.43 25.17
C LEU A 758 -14.71 -24.15 25.01
N ARG A 759 -13.39 -24.25 25.21
CA ARG A 759 -12.41 -23.15 25.10
C ARG A 759 -11.18 -23.65 24.35
N GLY A 760 -10.93 -23.12 23.15
CA GLY A 760 -9.87 -23.59 22.25
C GLY A 760 -8.81 -22.55 21.86
N TRP A 761 -8.80 -21.36 22.45
CA TRP A 761 -7.86 -20.29 22.07
C TRP A 761 -6.38 -20.62 22.36
N TRP A 762 -6.12 -21.53 23.29
CA TRP A 762 -4.77 -21.98 23.69
C TRP A 762 -4.23 -23.11 22.81
N LEU A 763 -5.09 -23.77 22.02
CA LEU A 763 -4.78 -24.98 21.27
C LEU A 763 -3.60 -24.80 20.28
N PRO A 764 -3.54 -23.73 19.44
CA PRO A 764 -2.44 -23.57 18.49
C PRO A 764 -1.08 -23.42 19.17
N ARG A 765 -1.04 -22.71 20.31
CA ARG A 765 0.18 -22.55 21.12
C ARG A 765 0.61 -23.86 21.76
N ALA A 766 -0.32 -24.62 22.31
CA ALA A 766 -0.04 -25.94 22.85
C ALA A 766 0.45 -26.91 21.77
N ALA A 767 -0.16 -26.89 20.58
CA ALA A 767 0.26 -27.68 19.43
C ALA A 767 1.71 -27.37 19.03
N LEU A 768 2.06 -26.08 18.90
CA LEU A 768 3.42 -25.64 18.58
C LEU A 768 4.45 -26.04 19.67
N MET A 769 4.12 -25.82 20.94
CA MET A 769 4.99 -26.22 22.05
C MET A 769 5.17 -27.74 22.13
N SER A 770 4.11 -28.51 21.88
CA SER A 770 4.18 -29.97 21.86
C SER A 770 5.05 -30.48 20.72
N ALA A 771 4.96 -29.89 19.52
CA ALA A 771 5.85 -30.22 18.41
C ALA A 771 7.33 -29.98 18.81
N ALA A 772 7.60 -28.87 19.50
CA ALA A 772 8.95 -28.55 19.95
C ALA A 772 9.45 -29.50 21.03
N ALA A 773 8.58 -29.88 21.96
CA ALA A 773 8.88 -30.92 22.93
C ALA A 773 9.18 -32.27 22.26
N PHE A 774 8.43 -32.66 21.22
CA PHE A 774 8.68 -33.90 20.47
C PHE A 774 10.06 -33.90 19.80
N VAL A 775 10.45 -32.80 19.15
CA VAL A 775 11.78 -32.67 18.54
C VAL A 775 12.89 -32.69 19.59
N LEU A 776 12.70 -32.02 20.73
CA LEU A 776 13.66 -32.05 21.85
C LEU A 776 13.82 -33.45 22.44
N VAL A 777 12.71 -34.11 22.74
CA VAL A 777 12.71 -35.47 23.30
C VAL A 777 13.31 -36.45 22.30
N GLY A 778 12.94 -36.36 21.02
CA GLY A 778 13.57 -37.16 19.95
C GLY A 778 15.08 -36.93 19.89
N GLY A 779 15.52 -35.67 19.96
CA GLY A 779 16.92 -35.33 20.07
C GLY A 779 17.60 -35.91 21.30
N ILE A 780 16.95 -35.97 22.47
CA ILE A 780 17.52 -36.61 23.67
C ILE A 780 17.59 -38.14 23.51
N ILE A 781 16.58 -38.77 22.91
CA ILE A 781 16.52 -40.22 22.69
C ILE A 781 17.63 -40.70 21.74
N ASN A 782 18.06 -39.85 20.80
CA ASN A 782 18.98 -40.21 19.71
C ASN A 782 18.35 -41.25 18.75
N PRO A 783 17.57 -40.81 17.75
CA PRO A 783 16.83 -41.73 16.89
C PRO A 783 17.75 -42.65 16.08
N GLU A 784 18.94 -42.19 15.67
CA GLU A 784 19.87 -43.01 14.88
C GLU A 784 20.48 -44.13 15.72
N ALA A 785 20.93 -43.81 16.95
CA ALA A 785 21.39 -44.83 17.88
C ALA A 785 20.28 -45.80 18.30
N TRP A 786 19.06 -45.30 18.51
CA TRP A 786 17.91 -46.12 18.86
C TRP A 786 17.56 -47.12 17.75
N VAL A 787 17.55 -46.65 16.49
CA VAL A 787 17.33 -47.49 15.31
C VAL A 787 18.45 -48.51 15.14
N ALA A 788 19.71 -48.12 15.37
CA ALA A 788 20.83 -49.04 15.33
C ALA A 788 20.66 -50.16 16.38
N GLN A 789 20.34 -49.80 17.62
CA GLN A 789 20.14 -50.75 18.71
C GLN A 789 19.04 -51.77 18.37
N HIS A 790 17.87 -51.32 17.91
CA HIS A 790 16.75 -52.23 17.62
C HIS A 790 17.02 -53.17 16.44
N ASN A 791 17.77 -52.71 15.43
CA ASN A 791 18.20 -53.60 14.34
C ASN A 791 19.25 -54.62 14.81
N ILE A 792 20.13 -54.24 15.73
CA ILE A 792 21.12 -55.15 16.33
C ILE A 792 20.42 -56.18 17.21
N ASP A 793 19.48 -55.76 18.06
CA ASP A 793 18.68 -56.68 18.89
C ASP A 793 17.92 -57.69 18.02
N ARG A 794 17.34 -57.22 16.89
CA ARG A 794 16.72 -58.09 15.88
C ARG A 794 17.72 -59.04 15.23
N TYR A 795 18.94 -58.60 14.95
CA TYR A 795 19.99 -59.47 14.42
C TYR A 795 20.39 -60.56 15.42
N VAL A 796 20.52 -60.22 16.71
CA VAL A 796 20.79 -61.21 17.76
C VAL A 796 19.66 -62.24 17.85
N ALA A 797 18.40 -61.82 17.68
CA ALA A 797 17.25 -62.72 17.76
C ALA A 797 17.04 -63.57 16.49
N THR A 798 17.31 -63.03 15.30
CA THR A 798 16.89 -63.64 14.01
C THR A 798 18.04 -64.01 13.08
N GLY A 799 19.25 -63.54 13.36
CA GLY A 799 20.41 -63.65 12.47
C GLY A 799 20.39 -62.73 11.25
N LYS A 800 19.35 -61.89 11.07
CA LYS A 800 19.19 -61.02 9.90
C LYS A 800 19.55 -59.57 10.21
N LEU A 801 20.43 -58.96 9.41
CA LEU A 801 20.87 -57.57 9.56
C LEU A 801 20.87 -56.83 8.22
N ASP A 802 20.25 -55.65 8.18
CA ASP A 802 20.44 -54.72 7.06
C ASP A 802 21.70 -53.87 7.28
N ALA A 803 22.86 -54.48 7.01
CA ALA A 803 24.15 -53.83 7.17
C ALA A 803 24.34 -52.65 6.20
N ALA A 804 23.69 -52.69 5.03
CA ALA A 804 23.74 -51.61 4.05
C ALA A 804 23.04 -50.35 4.58
N TYR A 805 21.87 -50.52 5.22
CA TYR A 805 21.16 -49.41 5.86
C TYR A 805 21.92 -48.87 7.07
N LEU A 806 22.46 -49.73 7.96
CA LEU A 806 23.24 -49.26 9.11
C LEU A 806 24.44 -48.39 8.74
N ARG A 807 25.06 -48.65 7.58
CA ARG A 807 26.17 -47.83 7.05
C ARG A 807 25.74 -46.42 6.63
N THR A 808 24.44 -46.18 6.41
CA THR A 808 23.90 -44.85 6.08
C THR A 808 23.62 -43.99 7.30
N LEU A 809 23.63 -44.57 8.51
CA LEU A 809 23.42 -43.83 9.75
C LEU A 809 24.60 -42.89 10.04
N GLY A 810 24.30 -41.78 10.70
CA GLY A 810 25.29 -40.77 11.03
C GLY A 810 26.16 -41.13 12.24
N PRO A 811 27.06 -40.21 12.64
CA PRO A 811 28.02 -40.41 13.73
C PRO A 811 27.40 -40.82 15.06
N ASP A 812 26.16 -40.39 15.31
CA ASP A 812 25.44 -40.66 16.55
C ASP A 812 25.11 -42.15 16.77
N ALA A 813 25.11 -42.98 15.72
CA ALA A 813 24.86 -44.42 15.80
C ALA A 813 26.13 -45.25 16.06
N THR A 814 27.32 -44.71 15.82
CA THR A 814 28.60 -45.43 15.85
C THR A 814 28.86 -46.18 17.17
N PRO A 815 28.70 -45.58 18.36
CA PRO A 815 28.96 -46.29 19.62
C PRO A 815 28.08 -47.54 19.78
N THR A 816 26.81 -47.45 19.36
CA THR A 816 25.85 -48.55 19.41
C THR A 816 26.24 -49.69 18.47
N VAL A 817 26.64 -49.35 17.24
CA VAL A 817 27.05 -50.34 16.22
C VAL A 817 28.31 -51.08 16.63
N VAL A 818 29.31 -50.35 17.15
CA VAL A 818 30.59 -50.93 17.55
C VAL A 818 30.44 -51.78 18.81
N ALA A 819 29.60 -51.38 19.77
CA ALA A 819 29.37 -52.14 20.99
C ALA A 819 28.49 -53.39 20.76
N GLY A 820 27.53 -53.31 19.83
CA GLY A 820 26.50 -54.33 19.64
C GLY A 820 26.81 -55.41 18.60
N LEU A 821 27.76 -55.19 17.69
CA LEU A 821 28.09 -56.14 16.62
C LEU A 821 29.50 -56.72 16.75
N PRO A 822 29.75 -57.94 16.22
CA PRO A 822 31.09 -58.49 16.14
C PRO A 822 32.04 -57.57 15.37
N ARG A 823 33.28 -57.44 15.85
CA ARG A 823 34.32 -56.57 15.26
C ARG A 823 34.44 -56.63 13.72
N PRO A 824 34.49 -57.79 13.05
CA PRO A 824 34.64 -57.82 11.59
C PRO A 824 33.43 -57.21 10.88
N LEU A 825 32.23 -57.30 11.46
CA LEU A 825 31.02 -56.73 10.87
C LEU A 825 30.88 -55.23 11.21
N SER A 826 31.19 -54.84 12.45
CA SER A 826 31.11 -53.44 12.87
C SER A 826 32.14 -52.56 12.16
N ALA A 827 33.37 -53.05 11.90
CA ALA A 827 34.39 -52.33 11.13
C ALA A 827 34.04 -52.16 9.63
N CYS A 828 33.24 -53.07 9.06
CA CYS A 828 32.73 -52.94 7.69
C CYS A 828 31.58 -51.94 7.55
N ILE A 829 30.82 -51.72 8.64
CA ILE A 829 29.71 -50.75 8.70
C ILE A 829 30.25 -49.36 9.05
N VAL A 830 31.10 -49.28 10.08
CA VAL A 830 31.72 -48.05 10.56
C VAL A 830 33.17 -48.02 10.09
N LEU A 831 33.40 -47.37 8.95
CA LEU A 831 34.70 -47.33 8.29
C LEU A 831 35.69 -46.43 9.06
N PRO A 832 36.78 -46.96 9.65
CA PRO A 832 37.75 -46.17 10.42
C PRO A 832 38.34 -45.00 9.62
N SER A 833 38.65 -45.22 8.34
CA SER A 833 39.21 -44.21 7.44
C SER A 833 38.27 -43.00 7.25
N THR A 834 36.96 -43.21 7.30
CA THR A 834 35.98 -42.11 7.19
C THR A 834 35.92 -41.28 8.47
N ILE A 835 36.08 -41.91 9.63
CA ILE A 835 36.15 -41.24 10.93
C ILE A 835 37.45 -40.43 11.02
N GLU A 836 38.60 -41.03 10.68
CA GLU A 836 39.89 -40.34 10.68
C GLU A 836 39.89 -39.12 9.74
N ALA A 837 39.36 -39.27 8.52
CA ALA A 837 39.25 -38.17 7.58
C ALA A 837 38.32 -37.06 8.07
N ARG A 838 37.27 -37.38 8.85
CA ARG A 838 36.38 -36.39 9.46
C ARG A 838 37.04 -35.71 10.64
N ALA A 839 37.63 -36.47 11.56
CA ALA A 839 38.32 -35.98 12.75
C ALA A 839 39.50 -35.05 12.37
N ALA A 840 40.23 -35.37 11.30
CA ALA A 840 41.29 -34.51 10.77
C ALA A 840 40.79 -33.14 10.25
N ARG A 841 39.49 -33.00 9.95
CA ARG A 841 38.85 -31.75 9.54
C ARG A 841 38.12 -31.03 10.67
N GLU A 842 38.00 -31.65 11.86
CA GLU A 842 37.27 -31.03 12.97
C GLU A 842 38.09 -29.92 13.66
N ASP A 843 37.40 -28.82 13.94
CA ASP A 843 37.87 -27.68 14.72
C ASP A 843 37.04 -27.61 16.01
N VAL A 844 37.55 -26.92 17.05
CA VAL A 844 36.83 -26.70 18.33
C VAL A 844 35.44 -26.10 18.08
N LEU A 845 35.33 -25.25 17.07
CA LEU A 845 34.09 -24.58 16.68
C LEU A 845 33.09 -25.49 15.95
N SER A 846 33.54 -26.58 15.32
CA SER A 846 32.66 -27.61 14.77
C SER A 846 32.40 -28.74 15.77
N TRP A 847 32.82 -28.62 17.03
CA TRP A 847 32.64 -29.69 18.00
C TRP A 847 31.15 -29.97 18.33
N ASN A 848 30.82 -31.26 18.45
CA ASN A 848 29.59 -31.74 19.09
C ASN A 848 29.81 -33.10 19.80
N LEU A 849 28.86 -33.49 20.64
CA LEU A 849 28.93 -34.71 21.45
C LEU A 849 28.84 -35.99 20.62
N GLY A 850 28.04 -35.99 19.54
CA GLY A 850 27.86 -37.16 18.67
C GLY A 850 29.16 -37.57 17.97
N ARG A 851 29.84 -36.63 17.32
CA ARG A 851 31.11 -36.87 16.62
C ARG A 851 32.27 -37.14 17.56
N SER A 852 32.33 -36.44 18.71
CA SER A 852 33.36 -36.76 19.71
C SER A 852 33.23 -38.18 20.26
N ARG A 853 32.00 -38.69 20.42
CA ARG A 853 31.76 -40.10 20.74
C ARG A 853 32.16 -41.02 19.60
N GLU A 854 31.81 -40.71 18.36
CA GLU A 854 32.23 -41.48 17.18
C GLU A 854 33.75 -41.73 17.18
N VAL A 855 34.56 -40.68 17.38
CA VAL A 855 36.03 -40.80 17.41
C VAL A 855 36.51 -41.69 18.57
N SER A 856 35.93 -41.55 19.76
CA SER A 856 36.31 -42.37 20.91
C SER A 856 35.95 -43.87 20.77
N TRP A 857 34.99 -44.18 19.90
CA TRP A 857 34.53 -45.55 19.61
C TRP A 857 35.00 -46.05 18.23
N ALA A 858 35.96 -45.35 17.60
CA ALA A 858 36.46 -45.72 16.29
C ALA A 858 37.08 -47.14 16.32
N PRO A 859 36.63 -48.07 15.45
CA PRO A 859 37.25 -49.38 15.36
C PRO A 859 38.69 -49.24 14.86
N ALA A 860 39.58 -50.14 15.29
CA ALA A 860 40.96 -50.14 14.81
C ALA A 860 41.03 -50.33 13.28
N PRO A 861 42.06 -49.77 12.60
CA PRO A 861 42.21 -49.85 11.16
C PRO A 861 42.13 -51.30 10.65
N MET A 862 41.40 -51.50 9.56
CA MET A 862 41.29 -52.80 8.90
C MET A 862 42.52 -53.08 8.03
N THR A 863 42.96 -54.33 8.00
CA THR A 863 43.92 -54.82 7.01
C THR A 863 43.27 -54.87 5.61
N PRO A 864 44.06 -54.85 4.51
CA PRO A 864 43.52 -54.97 3.15
C PRO A 864 42.68 -56.24 2.93
N ALA A 865 43.03 -57.34 3.62
CA ALA A 865 42.28 -58.60 3.57
C ALA A 865 40.91 -58.48 4.25
N GLU A 866 40.83 -57.84 5.43
CA GLU A 866 39.57 -57.59 6.13
C GLU A 866 38.65 -56.66 5.31
N ALA A 867 39.22 -55.60 4.71
CA ALA A 867 38.47 -54.70 3.84
C ALA A 867 37.90 -55.41 2.61
N ALA A 868 38.66 -56.33 1.99
CA ALA A 868 38.20 -57.14 0.85
C ALA A 868 37.09 -58.13 1.23
N ALA A 869 37.03 -58.56 2.50
CA ALA A 869 36.00 -59.47 3.01
C ALA A 869 34.67 -58.78 3.34
N CYS A 870 34.64 -57.44 3.45
CA CYS A 870 33.44 -56.70 3.85
C CYS A 870 32.19 -56.97 3.01
N PRO A 871 32.23 -57.02 1.66
CA PRO A 871 31.04 -57.33 0.86
C PRO A 871 30.47 -58.71 1.18
N ALA A 872 31.33 -59.71 1.40
CA ALA A 872 30.93 -61.06 1.74
C ALA A 872 30.36 -61.15 3.17
N LEU A 873 31.00 -60.48 4.14
CA LEU A 873 30.52 -60.40 5.54
C LEU A 873 29.15 -59.70 5.64
N MET A 874 28.97 -58.59 4.93
CA MET A 874 27.70 -57.87 4.89
C MET A 874 26.61 -58.68 4.16
N ALA A 875 26.96 -59.41 3.10
CA ALA A 875 26.03 -60.31 2.40
C ALA A 875 25.67 -61.56 3.23
N ALA A 876 26.59 -62.06 4.05
CA ALA A 876 26.33 -63.17 4.96
C ALA A 876 25.43 -62.78 6.13
N ALA A 877 25.57 -61.54 6.62
CA ALA A 877 24.68 -60.98 7.64
C ALA A 877 23.33 -60.50 7.07
N GLY A 878 23.29 -60.16 5.78
CA GLY A 878 22.13 -59.60 5.11
C GLY A 878 21.41 -60.62 4.21
N THR A 879 20.21 -61.04 4.60
CA THR A 879 19.25 -61.58 3.64
C THR A 879 18.38 -60.44 3.11
N ARG A 880 18.30 -60.29 1.79
CA ARG A 880 17.36 -59.40 1.08
C ARG A 880 15.95 -59.51 1.64
#